data_AF-A0A1H3RNI0-F1
#
_entry.id   AF-A0A1H3RNI0-F1
#
_cell.length_a   1.000
_cell.length_b   1.000
_cell.length_c   1.000
_cell.angle_alpha   90.00
_cell.angle_beta   90.00
_cell.angle_gamma   90.00
#
_symmetry.space_group_name_H-M   'P 1'
#
loop_
_entity.id
_entity.type
_entity.pdbx_description
1 polymer ?
#
loop_
_entity_poly.entity_id
_entity_poly.type
_entity_poly.pdbx_seq_one_letter_code
_entity_poly.pdbx_strand_id
1 'polypeptide(L)'
;MRVDDEIRGQLATRFEVLLPHLNERQQRLALACEARLLGHGGVAAVADVARVSATTVRRGVSELDSGEEPLPVGRARRAGGGRRPVTAHDPEVAAALLGLVEPNARGDPMSPLRWTTKSLRHLAAELTAQGHPVSAPTVGRLLRAAGFSLQGTAKTLEGKQHPDRDAQFAYINEQVKAHQAEGEPAISVDAKKKEQLGQLPAAGREWRPRGDPIPVEDHSFFTAGPDVPLAIPYGVYDLGTDAGWVNVGVDHDTSAFAVASIRRWWAARGAVDHPDATKLLITADAGGSNSYRYRMWKAELAALAADTGLTITVCHFPPGTSKWNKIEHRLFSQITMNWRGRPLTSHQVVIATIASTRTRTGLRVAAELDTGSYPLGVAVPADQLRRLPITAHARHGAWNYTIAPTGAGEVVLRADERARARAANLALLANERLTGMAPDDLAELAALLAPAQAAQAAQRRFEQRGGPRRRAAGAGSTGLLTDADRVLVTVVYQRRLCSMNVLSDLLGVNANSIGQAIADTRALLAEHGRTITASTLRFATAEALMAFASSSGEEPMRPRLAERLADPALTGMTRADLAALTERIVPVLAARAERHRHRLRGGERLPGARGGVFMQKITDAERVLATVLHRRGLGTHDTLAELFEVSRRTIGGALREVGPLLDQTGYAATPAATRFTTAAELLASLPTPSADDIDTPTS
;
A
#
# COMPACT_ATOMS: atom_id res chain seq x y z
N MET A 1 48.18 54.38 -61.54
CA MET A 1 49.31 53.81 -60.78
C MET A 1 49.04 52.33 -60.62
N ARG A 2 49.91 51.46 -61.14
CA ARG A 2 49.72 50.00 -61.13
C ARG A 2 50.28 49.48 -59.80
N VAL A 3 49.49 48.72 -59.02
CA VAL A 3 49.98 48.09 -57.78
C VAL A 3 51.18 47.20 -58.13
N ASP A 4 52.28 47.38 -57.40
CA ASP A 4 53.57 46.71 -57.62
C ASP A 4 53.43 45.17 -57.64
N ASP A 5 54.23 44.53 -58.48
CA ASP A 5 54.20 43.08 -58.67
C ASP A 5 54.72 42.33 -57.44
N GLU A 6 55.63 42.93 -56.67
CA GLU A 6 56.06 42.38 -55.37
C GLU A 6 54.89 42.30 -54.38
N ILE A 7 54.09 43.36 -54.29
CA ILE A 7 52.90 43.42 -53.43
C ILE A 7 51.86 42.40 -53.88
N ARG A 8 51.67 42.23 -55.19
CA ARG A 8 50.77 41.20 -55.75
C ARG A 8 51.20 39.78 -55.37
N GLY A 9 52.51 39.50 -55.39
CA GLY A 9 53.06 38.20 -54.96
C GLY A 9 52.84 37.91 -53.47
N GLN A 10 52.99 38.92 -52.62
CA GLN A 10 52.72 38.80 -51.18
C GLN A 10 51.23 38.54 -50.90
N LEU A 11 50.33 39.22 -51.61
CA LEU A 11 48.88 39.00 -51.51
C LEU A 11 48.48 37.59 -51.95
N ALA A 12 49.06 37.08 -53.04
CA ALA A 12 48.78 35.74 -53.54
C ALA A 12 49.10 34.68 -52.49
N THR A 13 50.29 34.78 -51.88
CA THR A 13 50.74 33.87 -50.81
C THR A 13 49.81 33.93 -49.61
N ARG A 14 49.41 35.13 -49.18
CA ARG A 14 48.51 35.32 -48.03
C ARG A 14 47.11 34.75 -48.30
N PHE A 15 46.58 34.94 -49.50
CA PHE A 15 45.25 34.47 -49.86
C PHE A 15 45.19 32.95 -50.02
N GLU A 16 46.22 32.34 -50.59
CA GLU A 16 46.32 30.88 -50.73
C GLU A 16 46.28 30.17 -49.37
N VAL A 17 47.00 30.71 -48.38
CA VAL A 17 47.05 30.14 -47.03
C VAL A 17 45.80 30.46 -46.22
N LEU A 18 45.32 31.71 -46.23
CA LEU A 18 44.31 32.16 -45.28
C LEU A 18 42.88 31.84 -45.72
N LEU A 19 42.54 32.03 -47.01
CA LEU A 19 41.14 31.97 -47.46
C LEU A 19 40.46 30.61 -47.22
N PRO A 20 41.11 29.44 -47.42
CA PRO A 20 40.48 28.14 -47.20
C PRO A 20 39.95 27.91 -45.78
N HIS A 21 40.50 28.60 -44.79
CA HIS A 21 40.12 28.46 -43.38
C HIS A 21 39.03 29.44 -42.93
N LEU A 22 38.60 30.34 -43.80
CA LEU A 22 37.65 31.40 -43.51
C LEU A 22 36.28 31.12 -44.14
N ASN A 23 35.20 31.51 -43.46
CA ASN A 23 33.87 31.49 -44.07
C ASN A 23 33.70 32.61 -45.11
N GLU A 24 32.65 32.53 -45.93
CA GLU A 24 32.41 33.44 -47.06
C GLU A 24 32.44 34.95 -46.69
N ARG A 25 31.96 35.30 -45.48
CA ARG A 25 32.00 36.68 -44.99
C ARG A 25 33.40 37.07 -44.54
N GLN A 26 34.07 36.21 -43.79
CA GLN A 26 35.44 36.44 -43.30
C GLN A 26 36.43 36.61 -44.46
N GLN A 27 36.32 35.76 -45.50
CA GLN A 27 37.12 35.89 -46.73
C GLN A 27 36.91 37.28 -47.36
N ARG A 28 35.65 37.71 -47.49
CA ARG A 28 35.31 39.01 -48.08
C ARG A 28 35.87 40.19 -47.30
N LEU A 29 35.85 40.15 -45.97
CA LEU A 29 36.39 41.19 -45.11
C LEU A 29 37.93 41.21 -45.15
N ALA A 30 38.57 40.04 -45.21
CA ALA A 30 40.03 39.94 -45.36
C ALA A 30 40.49 40.56 -46.68
N LEU A 31 39.82 40.23 -47.80
CA LEU A 31 40.09 40.82 -49.12
C LEU A 31 39.86 42.34 -49.12
N ALA A 32 38.80 42.79 -48.45
CA ALA A 32 38.49 44.22 -48.35
C ALA A 32 39.53 44.99 -47.54
N CYS A 33 40.09 44.40 -46.49
CA CYS A 33 41.16 44.99 -45.68
C CYS A 33 42.38 45.31 -46.56
N GLU A 34 42.84 44.32 -47.34
CA GLU A 34 43.96 44.49 -48.27
C GLU A 34 43.63 45.53 -49.35
N ALA A 35 42.40 45.52 -49.88
CA ALA A 35 41.99 46.50 -50.88
C ALA A 35 41.96 47.93 -50.34
N ARG A 36 41.62 48.14 -49.04
CA ARG A 36 41.68 49.46 -48.38
C ARG A 36 43.11 49.94 -48.19
N LEU A 37 44.01 49.06 -47.77
CA LEU A 37 45.42 49.40 -47.54
C LEU A 37 46.13 49.85 -48.83
N LEU A 38 45.77 49.26 -49.97
CA LEU A 38 46.36 49.59 -51.28
C LEU A 38 45.78 50.85 -51.92
N GLY A 39 44.66 51.38 -51.41
CA GLY A 39 44.04 52.59 -51.92
C GLY A 39 43.60 52.51 -53.38
N HIS A 40 43.97 53.51 -54.19
CA HIS A 40 43.51 53.62 -55.58
C HIS A 40 44.03 52.47 -56.46
N GLY A 41 43.12 51.64 -56.98
CA GLY A 41 43.44 50.44 -57.75
C GLY A 41 43.52 49.14 -56.93
N GLY A 42 43.45 49.23 -55.60
CA GLY A 42 43.53 48.09 -54.67
C GLY A 42 42.43 47.04 -54.89
N VAL A 43 41.19 47.47 -55.13
CA VAL A 43 40.06 46.56 -55.44
C VAL A 43 40.35 45.69 -56.66
N ALA A 44 40.89 46.29 -57.73
CA ALA A 44 41.17 45.57 -58.97
C ALA A 44 42.34 44.59 -58.78
N ALA A 45 43.39 45.01 -58.07
CA ALA A 45 44.54 44.17 -57.78
C ALA A 45 44.18 42.97 -56.87
N VAL A 46 43.40 43.19 -55.81
CA VAL A 46 42.98 42.11 -54.90
C VAL A 46 42.02 41.15 -55.60
N ALA A 47 41.08 41.65 -56.40
CA ALA A 47 40.14 40.80 -57.14
C ALA A 47 40.85 39.87 -58.11
N ASP A 48 41.85 40.39 -58.83
CA ASP A 48 42.68 39.67 -59.78
C ASP A 48 43.52 38.58 -59.08
N VAL A 49 44.23 38.94 -58.01
CA VAL A 49 45.08 38.02 -57.25
C VAL A 49 44.28 36.92 -56.54
N ALA A 50 43.15 37.27 -55.90
CA ALA A 50 42.29 36.30 -55.22
C ALA A 50 41.35 35.54 -56.17
N ARG A 51 41.35 35.86 -57.47
CA ARG A 51 40.45 35.30 -58.49
C ARG A 51 38.96 35.39 -58.11
N VAL A 52 38.56 36.52 -57.53
CA VAL A 52 37.16 36.80 -57.18
C VAL A 52 36.64 38.02 -57.94
N SER A 53 35.33 38.19 -57.99
CA SER A 53 34.73 39.39 -58.58
C SER A 53 35.16 40.66 -57.83
N ALA A 54 35.54 41.71 -58.58
CA ALA A 54 35.78 43.05 -58.03
C ALA A 54 34.56 43.61 -57.27
N THR A 55 33.35 43.13 -57.58
CA THR A 55 32.13 43.47 -56.86
C THR A 55 32.12 42.86 -55.45
N THR A 56 32.67 41.65 -55.27
CA THR A 56 32.81 41.01 -53.95
C THR A 56 33.76 41.79 -53.05
N VAL A 57 34.89 42.24 -53.60
CA VAL A 57 35.88 43.06 -52.88
C VAL A 57 35.30 44.43 -52.54
N ARG A 58 34.65 45.12 -53.49
CA ARG A 58 33.94 46.40 -53.24
C ARG A 58 32.88 46.28 -52.17
N ARG A 59 32.10 45.20 -52.18
CA ARG A 59 31.08 44.94 -51.17
C ARG A 59 31.70 44.78 -49.78
N GLY A 60 32.83 44.09 -49.67
CA GLY A 60 33.57 43.98 -48.41
C GLY A 60 34.13 45.32 -47.95
N VAL A 61 34.65 46.15 -48.87
CA VAL A 61 35.16 47.51 -48.54
C VAL A 61 34.02 48.37 -48.00
N SER A 62 32.87 48.39 -48.68
CA SER A 62 31.67 49.08 -48.22
C SER A 62 31.16 48.56 -46.87
N GLU A 63 31.31 47.26 -46.59
CA GLU A 63 30.93 46.65 -45.29
C GLU A 63 31.90 47.04 -44.17
N LEU A 64 33.19 47.27 -44.47
CA LEU A 64 34.17 47.80 -43.52
C LEU A 64 34.01 49.33 -43.31
N ASP A 65 33.63 50.05 -44.36
CA ASP A 65 33.42 51.50 -44.33
C ASP A 65 32.10 51.88 -43.64
N SER A 66 31.10 50.99 -43.64
CA SER A 66 29.80 51.27 -43.02
C SER A 66 29.85 51.36 -41.48
N GLY A 67 30.97 50.97 -40.84
CA GLY A 67 31.16 51.10 -39.39
C GLY A 67 30.19 50.28 -38.54
N GLU A 68 29.49 49.31 -39.13
CA GLU A 68 28.55 48.45 -38.41
C GLU A 68 29.28 47.49 -37.46
N GLU A 69 28.68 47.22 -36.30
CA GLU A 69 29.26 46.29 -35.32
C GLU A 69 29.47 44.88 -35.92
N PRO A 70 30.55 44.17 -35.53
CA PRO A 70 30.77 42.80 -35.98
C PRO A 70 29.59 41.89 -35.65
N LEU A 71 29.19 41.04 -36.61
CA LEU A 71 28.18 40.01 -36.35
C LEU A 71 28.63 39.08 -35.20
N PRO A 72 27.69 38.58 -34.37
CA PRO A 72 28.00 37.61 -33.32
C PRO A 72 28.78 36.40 -33.84
N VAL A 73 29.68 35.87 -33.01
CA VAL A 73 30.52 34.70 -33.32
C VAL A 73 29.66 33.55 -33.85
N GLY A 74 30.01 33.04 -35.03
CA GLY A 74 29.31 31.93 -35.70
C GLY A 74 28.22 32.34 -36.72
N ARG A 75 27.89 33.64 -36.89
CA ARG A 75 26.98 34.10 -37.96
C ARG A 75 27.72 34.67 -39.17
N ALA A 76 27.46 34.07 -40.33
CA ALA A 76 27.96 34.56 -41.63
C ALA A 76 26.98 35.48 -42.38
N ARG A 77 25.70 35.51 -41.99
CA ARG A 77 24.64 36.28 -42.66
C ARG A 77 23.88 37.18 -41.68
N ARG A 78 23.40 38.32 -42.17
CA ARG A 78 22.51 39.24 -41.44
C ARG A 78 21.16 38.57 -41.13
N ALA A 79 20.47 39.10 -40.12
CA ALA A 79 19.10 38.69 -39.82
C ALA A 79 18.22 38.82 -41.09
N GLY A 80 17.44 37.79 -41.40
CA GLY A 80 16.63 37.72 -42.62
C GLY A 80 17.32 37.10 -43.86
N GLY A 81 18.63 36.84 -43.83
CA GLY A 81 19.38 36.22 -44.95
C GLY A 81 19.29 34.69 -45.04
N GLY A 82 18.37 34.06 -44.30
CA GLY A 82 18.16 32.62 -44.24
C GLY A 82 17.00 32.15 -45.12
N ARG A 83 16.82 30.82 -45.23
CA ARG A 83 15.65 30.22 -45.89
C ARG A 83 14.37 30.74 -45.21
N ARG A 84 13.44 31.28 -46.01
CA ARG A 84 12.15 31.78 -45.51
C ARG A 84 11.39 30.65 -44.79
N PRO A 85 10.67 30.95 -43.70
CA PRO A 85 9.91 29.94 -42.97
C PRO A 85 8.80 29.36 -43.85
N VAL A 86 8.40 28.12 -43.60
CA VAL A 86 7.35 27.42 -44.37
C VAL A 86 6.03 28.20 -44.35
N THR A 87 5.72 28.88 -43.24
CA THR A 87 4.54 29.75 -43.09
C THR A 87 4.54 30.97 -44.01
N ALA A 88 5.68 31.35 -44.59
CA ALA A 88 5.74 32.43 -45.58
C ALA A 88 5.45 31.95 -47.01
N HIS A 89 5.56 30.64 -47.26
CA HIS A 89 5.24 30.03 -48.55
C HIS A 89 3.86 29.39 -48.57
N ASP A 90 3.40 28.92 -47.42
CA ASP A 90 2.10 28.32 -47.20
C ASP A 90 1.51 28.92 -45.91
N PRO A 91 0.72 30.01 -46.03
CA PRO A 91 0.15 30.69 -44.87
C PRO A 91 -0.87 29.83 -44.11
N GLU A 92 -1.50 28.87 -44.79
CA GLU A 92 -2.62 28.08 -44.28
C GLU A 92 -2.17 26.82 -43.51
N VAL A 93 -0.93 26.37 -43.70
CA VAL A 93 -0.36 25.18 -43.03
C VAL A 93 -0.51 25.18 -41.51
N ALA A 94 -0.46 26.36 -40.88
CA ALA A 94 -0.60 26.49 -39.43
C ALA A 94 -2.05 26.24 -39.00
N ALA A 95 -3.02 26.75 -39.75
CA ALA A 95 -4.44 26.53 -39.50
C ALA A 95 -4.85 25.08 -39.78
N ALA A 96 -4.37 24.50 -40.89
CA ALA A 96 -4.59 23.09 -41.21
C ALA A 96 -4.01 22.16 -40.12
N LEU A 97 -2.82 22.47 -39.60
CA LEU A 97 -2.20 21.71 -38.50
C LEU A 97 -3.03 21.79 -37.22
N LEU A 98 -3.57 22.97 -36.88
CA LEU A 98 -4.44 23.13 -35.72
C LEU A 98 -5.76 22.36 -35.90
N GLY A 99 -6.35 22.36 -37.09
CA GLY A 99 -7.55 21.57 -37.40
C GLY A 99 -7.35 20.05 -37.23
N LEU A 100 -6.13 19.54 -37.50
CA LEU A 100 -5.78 18.14 -37.25
C LEU A 100 -5.55 17.80 -35.76
N VAL A 101 -5.30 18.81 -34.94
CA VAL A 101 -5.10 18.71 -33.49
C VAL A 101 -6.41 19.00 -32.73
N GLU A 102 -7.41 19.59 -33.37
CA GLU A 102 -8.73 19.93 -32.81
C GLU A 102 -9.90 19.25 -33.56
N PRO A 103 -10.17 17.93 -33.38
CA PRO A 103 -11.20 17.28 -34.20
C PRO A 103 -12.66 17.60 -33.86
N ASN A 104 -13.03 18.57 -33.02
CA ASN A 104 -14.45 18.90 -32.72
C ASN A 104 -14.69 20.31 -32.14
N ALA A 105 -14.21 21.37 -32.81
CA ALA A 105 -14.52 22.76 -32.41
C ALA A 105 -15.56 23.41 -33.35
N ARG A 106 -16.81 22.93 -33.33
CA ARG A 106 -17.94 23.80 -33.70
C ARG A 106 -18.32 24.63 -32.48
N GLY A 107 -17.68 25.80 -32.38
CA GLY A 107 -18.20 26.96 -31.64
C GLY A 107 -17.89 27.03 -30.15
N ASP A 108 -16.63 27.25 -29.76
CA ASP A 108 -16.29 28.06 -28.57
C ASP A 108 -14.79 28.47 -28.63
N PRO A 109 -14.44 29.77 -28.70
CA PRO A 109 -13.06 30.25 -28.67
C PRO A 109 -12.30 29.99 -27.36
N MET A 110 -12.97 29.52 -26.30
CA MET A 110 -12.44 29.41 -24.93
C MET A 110 -12.39 27.99 -24.35
N SER A 111 -12.15 26.95 -25.15
CA SER A 111 -12.01 25.58 -24.62
C SER A 111 -10.55 25.25 -24.18
N PRO A 112 -10.29 24.84 -22.91
CA PRO A 112 -8.94 24.71 -22.36
C PRO A 112 -8.22 23.37 -22.61
N LEU A 113 -8.77 22.47 -23.43
CA LEU A 113 -8.16 21.14 -23.67
C LEU A 113 -7.82 20.94 -25.16
N ARG A 114 -6.59 21.36 -25.53
CA ARG A 114 -5.98 21.11 -26.84
C ARG A 114 -4.99 19.95 -26.74
N TRP A 115 -5.32 18.76 -27.25
CA TRP A 115 -4.41 17.61 -27.25
C TRP A 115 -4.59 16.71 -28.47
N THR A 116 -3.51 16.07 -28.92
CA THR A 116 -3.51 15.07 -29.99
C THR A 116 -2.67 13.86 -29.60
N THR A 117 -3.13 12.66 -29.94
CA THR A 117 -2.39 11.39 -29.79
C THR A 117 -1.58 11.04 -31.04
N LYS A 118 -1.71 11.83 -32.12
CA LYS A 118 -1.03 11.58 -33.39
C LYS A 118 0.45 11.98 -33.30
N SER A 119 1.34 11.13 -33.81
CA SER A 119 2.77 11.44 -33.87
C SER A 119 3.07 12.56 -34.89
N LEU A 120 4.19 13.28 -34.72
CA LEU A 120 4.63 14.33 -35.65
C LEU A 120 4.75 13.85 -37.11
N ARG A 121 5.09 12.58 -37.32
CA ARG A 121 5.18 11.97 -38.67
C ARG A 121 3.81 11.72 -39.27
N HIS A 122 2.83 11.36 -38.45
CA HIS A 122 1.46 11.15 -38.88
C HIS A 122 0.80 12.48 -39.24
N LEU A 123 0.97 13.50 -38.39
CA LEU A 123 0.50 14.87 -38.67
C LEU A 123 1.15 15.44 -39.95
N ALA A 124 2.44 15.18 -40.18
CA ALA A 124 3.13 15.59 -41.40
C ALA A 124 2.58 14.91 -42.66
N ALA A 125 2.29 13.61 -42.59
CA ALA A 125 1.71 12.85 -43.70
C ALA A 125 0.28 13.33 -44.02
N GLU A 126 -0.51 13.62 -42.99
CA GLU A 126 -1.89 14.08 -43.14
C GLU A 126 -1.96 15.51 -43.67
N LEU A 127 -1.07 16.41 -43.21
CA LEU A 127 -0.91 17.75 -43.81
C LEU A 127 -0.46 17.68 -45.26
N THR A 128 0.48 16.77 -45.57
CA THR A 128 0.94 16.58 -46.95
C THR A 128 -0.19 16.07 -47.84
N ALA A 129 -1.05 15.18 -47.32
CA ALA A 129 -2.25 14.71 -48.02
C ALA A 129 -3.31 15.80 -48.21
N GLN A 130 -3.37 16.81 -47.32
CA GLN A 130 -4.23 17.98 -47.43
C GLN A 130 -3.65 19.10 -48.32
N GLY A 131 -2.50 18.87 -48.98
CA GLY A 131 -1.89 19.83 -49.90
C GLY A 131 -0.82 20.74 -49.26
N HIS A 132 -0.46 20.51 -47.99
CA HIS A 132 0.56 21.26 -47.26
C HIS A 132 1.82 20.39 -47.02
N PRO A 133 2.75 20.30 -47.99
CA PRO A 133 3.91 19.40 -47.88
C PRO A 133 4.88 19.86 -46.78
N VAL A 134 4.90 19.11 -45.67
CA VAL A 134 5.76 19.42 -44.51
C VAL A 134 6.43 18.18 -43.93
N SER A 135 7.59 18.40 -43.31
CA SER A 135 8.34 17.36 -42.60
C SER A 135 7.97 17.31 -41.12
N ALA A 136 8.14 16.15 -40.46
CA ALA A 136 7.88 16.00 -39.03
C ALA A 136 8.64 17.01 -38.12
N PRO A 137 9.92 17.38 -38.40
CA PRO A 137 10.59 18.46 -37.68
C PRO A 137 9.93 19.84 -37.86
N THR A 138 9.39 20.13 -39.05
CA THR A 138 8.62 21.36 -39.31
C THR A 138 7.34 21.38 -38.49
N VAL A 139 6.59 20.27 -38.46
CA VAL A 139 5.38 20.13 -37.62
C VAL A 139 5.71 20.33 -36.14
N GLY A 140 6.80 19.73 -35.64
CA GLY A 140 7.22 19.92 -34.25
C GLY A 140 7.57 21.37 -33.90
N ARG A 141 8.13 22.13 -34.85
CA ARG A 141 8.41 23.56 -34.67
C ARG A 141 7.13 24.40 -34.68
N LEU A 142 6.19 24.10 -35.58
CA LEU A 142 4.90 24.79 -35.67
C LEU A 142 4.04 24.56 -34.43
N LEU A 143 3.99 23.33 -33.91
CA LEU A 143 3.30 23.01 -32.66
C LEU A 143 3.88 23.79 -31.47
N ARG A 144 5.22 23.86 -31.34
CA ARG A 144 5.87 24.67 -30.30
C ARG A 144 5.56 26.16 -30.41
N ALA A 145 5.56 26.69 -31.63
CA ALA A 145 5.20 28.09 -31.89
C ALA A 145 3.72 28.37 -31.54
N ALA A 146 2.84 27.38 -31.70
CA ALA A 146 1.44 27.44 -31.31
C ALA A 146 1.19 27.11 -29.81
N GLY A 147 2.24 27.03 -28.99
CA GLY A 147 2.13 26.80 -27.54
C GLY A 147 2.00 25.33 -27.11
N PHE A 148 2.06 24.38 -28.04
CA PHE A 148 2.03 22.96 -27.72
C PHE A 148 3.40 22.46 -27.28
N SER A 149 3.41 21.62 -26.27
CA SER A 149 4.60 20.91 -25.80
C SER A 149 4.25 19.46 -25.49
N LEU A 150 5.26 18.58 -25.47
CA LEU A 150 5.07 17.20 -25.03
C LEU A 150 4.79 17.21 -23.53
N GLN A 151 3.51 17.11 -23.18
CA GLN A 151 3.06 16.99 -21.81
C GLN A 151 2.95 15.51 -21.45
N GLY A 152 3.67 15.08 -20.41
CA GLY A 152 3.39 13.81 -19.74
C GLY A 152 2.23 13.98 -18.77
N THR A 153 1.53 12.91 -18.42
CA THR A 153 0.58 12.92 -17.30
C THR A 153 1.33 13.21 -16.01
N ALA A 154 1.24 14.45 -15.52
CA ALA A 154 1.72 14.80 -14.19
C ALA A 154 0.65 14.36 -13.18
N LYS A 155 1.00 13.44 -12.28
CA LYS A 155 0.17 13.10 -11.12
C LYS A 155 0.25 14.25 -10.10
N THR A 156 -0.40 15.38 -10.37
CA THR A 156 -0.40 16.59 -9.52
C THR A 156 -1.55 16.61 -8.52
N LEU A 157 -2.50 15.67 -8.61
CA LEU A 157 -3.53 15.43 -7.59
C LEU A 157 -2.98 14.59 -6.42
N GLU A 158 -1.84 14.99 -5.86
CA GLU A 158 -1.47 14.56 -4.50
C GLU A 158 -2.26 15.46 -3.54
N GLY A 159 -2.86 14.87 -2.51
CA GLY A 159 -3.61 15.61 -1.48
C GLY A 159 -2.76 16.73 -0.84
N LYS A 160 -3.43 17.64 -0.11
CA LYS A 160 -2.83 18.81 0.57
C LYS A 160 -1.37 18.54 1.00
N GLN A 161 -0.44 19.38 0.53
CA GLN A 161 0.97 19.33 0.93
C GLN A 161 1.05 19.17 2.46
N HIS A 162 1.65 18.08 2.93
CA HIS A 162 1.80 17.84 4.36
C HIS A 162 2.75 18.92 4.92
N PRO A 163 2.36 19.67 5.96
CA PRO A 163 3.16 20.78 6.49
C PRO A 163 4.59 20.35 6.89
N ASP A 164 4.73 19.11 7.36
CA ASP A 164 6.03 18.57 7.80
C ASP A 164 6.84 17.87 6.70
N ARG A 165 6.46 18.01 5.43
CA ARG A 165 7.10 17.28 4.32
C ARG A 165 8.61 17.55 4.26
N ASP A 166 8.99 18.82 4.14
CA ASP A 166 10.38 19.20 3.92
C ASP A 166 11.26 18.91 5.16
N ALA A 167 10.68 19.11 6.34
CA ALA A 167 11.24 18.71 7.62
C ALA A 167 11.58 17.21 7.70
N GLN A 168 10.67 16.36 7.22
CA GLN A 168 10.88 14.91 7.18
C GLN A 168 11.93 14.51 6.12
N PHE A 169 11.95 15.16 4.96
CA PHE A 169 13.00 14.92 3.95
C PHE A 169 14.40 15.27 4.46
N ALA A 170 14.54 16.42 5.12
CA ALA A 170 15.80 16.82 5.75
C ALA A 170 16.21 15.78 6.81
N TYR A 171 15.27 15.31 7.64
CA TYR A 171 15.55 14.30 8.65
C TYR A 171 16.04 12.97 8.05
N ILE A 172 15.36 12.45 7.02
CA ILE A 172 15.77 11.23 6.31
C ILE A 172 17.18 11.39 5.73
N ASN A 173 17.44 12.54 5.11
CA ASN A 173 18.75 12.81 4.50
C ASN A 173 19.88 12.83 5.54
N GLU A 174 19.67 13.43 6.71
CA GLU A 174 20.66 13.42 7.78
C GLU A 174 20.86 12.01 8.35
N GLN A 175 19.81 11.19 8.48
CA GLN A 175 19.95 9.79 8.87
C GLN A 175 20.78 8.99 7.87
N VAL A 176 20.53 9.17 6.56
CA VAL A 176 21.29 8.50 5.50
C VAL A 176 22.77 8.90 5.56
N LYS A 177 23.06 10.20 5.66
CA LYS A 177 24.45 10.68 5.79
C LYS A 177 25.16 10.11 7.01
N ALA A 178 24.49 10.06 8.16
CA ALA A 178 25.06 9.53 9.39
C ALA A 178 25.45 8.05 9.24
N HIS A 179 24.54 7.21 8.72
CA HIS A 179 24.83 5.80 8.48
C HIS A 179 25.98 5.61 7.47
N GLN A 180 25.95 6.36 6.36
CA GLN A 180 27.02 6.31 5.36
C GLN A 180 28.39 6.74 5.92
N ALA A 181 28.42 7.74 6.80
CA ALA A 181 29.65 8.19 7.44
C ALA A 181 30.23 7.15 8.41
N GLU A 182 29.38 6.34 9.03
CA GLU A 182 29.75 5.22 9.89
C GLU A 182 30.09 3.93 9.10
N GLY A 183 29.93 3.94 7.77
CA GLY A 183 30.11 2.74 6.94
C GLY A 183 28.96 1.73 7.04
N GLU A 184 27.84 2.14 7.63
CA GLU A 184 26.66 1.32 7.86
C GLU A 184 25.71 1.35 6.62
N PRO A 185 25.03 0.24 6.30
CA PRO A 185 24.15 0.15 5.14
C PRO A 185 22.90 1.05 5.28
N ALA A 186 22.59 1.75 4.19
CA ALA A 186 21.35 2.52 4.03
C ALA A 186 20.61 2.08 2.76
N ILE A 187 19.42 1.50 2.93
CA ILE A 187 18.60 0.98 1.83
C ILE A 187 17.30 1.74 1.64
N SER A 188 16.83 1.73 0.40
CA SER A 188 15.54 2.24 -0.04
C SER A 188 14.71 1.07 -0.55
N VAL A 189 13.51 0.88 0.00
CA VAL A 189 12.67 -0.31 -0.26
C VAL A 189 11.29 0.10 -0.72
N ASP A 190 10.73 -0.65 -1.66
CA ASP A 190 9.35 -0.49 -2.12
C ASP A 190 8.88 -1.69 -2.95
N ALA A 191 7.56 -1.84 -3.09
CA ALA A 191 6.94 -2.83 -3.97
C ALA A 191 6.63 -2.22 -5.33
N LYS A 192 7.14 -2.82 -6.42
CA LYS A 192 6.71 -2.45 -7.76
C LYS A 192 5.28 -2.94 -7.99
N LYS A 193 4.55 -2.24 -8.87
CA LYS A 193 3.26 -2.71 -9.40
C LYS A 193 3.35 -4.20 -9.77
N LYS A 194 2.33 -4.96 -9.35
CA LYS A 194 2.17 -6.37 -9.73
C LYS A 194 2.05 -6.49 -11.24
N GLU A 195 2.88 -7.34 -11.82
CA GLU A 195 2.90 -7.56 -13.27
C GLU A 195 2.16 -8.85 -13.61
N GLN A 196 1.35 -8.77 -14.65
CA GLN A 196 0.62 -9.90 -15.21
C GLN A 196 1.53 -10.64 -16.19
N LEU A 197 1.66 -11.96 -16.02
CA LEU A 197 2.48 -12.79 -16.89
C LEU A 197 1.69 -13.35 -18.06
N GLY A 198 2.24 -13.23 -19.26
CA GLY A 198 1.63 -13.74 -20.49
C GLY A 198 2.18 -13.05 -21.73
N GLN A 199 1.65 -13.39 -22.90
CA GLN A 199 1.92 -12.67 -24.14
C GLN A 199 1.08 -11.38 -24.19
N LEU A 200 1.20 -10.57 -23.15
CA LEU A 200 0.41 -9.35 -23.02
C LEU A 200 1.13 -8.16 -23.66
N PRO A 201 0.37 -7.22 -24.24
CA PRO A 201 0.91 -5.99 -24.82
C PRO A 201 1.62 -5.14 -23.77
N ALA A 202 2.92 -4.92 -23.97
CA ALA A 202 3.75 -4.04 -23.15
C ALA A 202 3.97 -2.71 -23.87
N ALA A 203 3.82 -1.59 -23.16
CA ALA A 203 4.03 -0.26 -23.73
C ALA A 203 5.49 -0.10 -24.18
N GLY A 204 5.70 0.29 -25.44
CA GLY A 204 7.04 0.53 -25.97
C GLY A 204 7.29 -0.01 -27.36
N ARG A 205 8.53 0.17 -27.86
CA ARG A 205 8.99 -0.38 -29.14
C ARG A 205 10.45 -0.78 -29.01
N GLU A 206 10.80 -1.93 -29.52
CA GLU A 206 12.18 -2.40 -29.67
C GLU A 206 12.52 -2.64 -31.14
N TRP A 207 13.81 -2.59 -31.45
CA TRP A 207 14.30 -2.92 -32.78
C TRP A 207 14.27 -4.45 -32.97
N ARG A 208 13.55 -4.90 -34.00
CA ARG A 208 13.49 -6.30 -34.46
C ARG A 208 13.66 -6.36 -35.98
N PRO A 209 14.07 -7.51 -36.54
CA PRO A 209 14.07 -7.74 -37.97
C PRO A 209 12.72 -7.37 -38.61
N ARG A 210 12.78 -6.79 -39.81
CA ARG A 210 11.58 -6.34 -40.54
C ARG A 210 10.69 -7.56 -40.83
N GLY A 211 9.42 -7.48 -40.45
CA GLY A 211 8.43 -8.55 -40.67
C GLY A 211 8.32 -9.57 -39.54
N ASP A 212 9.06 -9.40 -38.43
CA ASP A 212 9.04 -10.29 -37.27
C ASP A 212 8.56 -9.58 -35.98
N PRO A 213 7.28 -9.13 -35.91
CA PRO A 213 6.72 -8.59 -34.69
C PRO A 213 6.48 -9.71 -33.66
N ILE A 214 6.60 -9.39 -32.37
CA ILE A 214 6.20 -10.33 -31.32
C ILE A 214 4.67 -10.41 -31.31
N PRO A 215 4.07 -11.59 -31.52
CA PRO A 215 2.64 -11.75 -31.37
C PRO A 215 2.26 -11.54 -29.90
N VAL A 216 1.24 -10.72 -29.66
CA VAL A 216 0.65 -10.46 -28.34
C VAL A 216 -0.85 -10.68 -28.43
N GLU A 217 -1.45 -11.09 -27.32
CA GLU A 217 -2.89 -11.33 -27.22
C GLU A 217 -3.67 -10.00 -27.32
N ASP A 218 -4.78 -10.01 -28.08
CA ASP A 218 -5.60 -8.83 -28.30
C ASP A 218 -6.40 -8.45 -27.04
N HIS A 219 -6.57 -7.15 -26.81
CA HIS A 219 -6.86 -6.53 -25.50
C HIS A 219 -8.24 -6.84 -24.87
N SER A 220 -9.04 -7.73 -25.44
CA SER A 220 -10.49 -7.77 -25.18
C SER A 220 -10.93 -8.57 -23.95
N PHE A 221 -10.03 -9.27 -23.23
CA PHE A 221 -10.44 -10.13 -22.10
C PHE A 221 -9.64 -10.00 -20.79
N PHE A 222 -8.66 -9.09 -20.66
CA PHE A 222 -7.66 -9.15 -19.56
C PHE A 222 -7.70 -8.04 -18.52
N THR A 223 -8.78 -7.27 -18.43
CA THR A 223 -9.02 -6.45 -17.24
C THR A 223 -9.65 -7.31 -16.15
N ALA A 224 -8.80 -7.87 -15.29
CA ALA A 224 -9.11 -8.41 -13.95
C ALA A 224 -9.70 -9.82 -13.82
N GLY A 225 -9.11 -10.82 -14.50
CA GLY A 225 -9.27 -12.24 -14.11
C GLY A 225 -8.11 -12.71 -13.19
N PRO A 226 -8.36 -13.38 -12.05
CA PRO A 226 -7.33 -13.90 -11.12
C PRO A 226 -6.57 -15.14 -11.64
N ASP A 227 -6.65 -15.47 -12.93
CA ASP A 227 -6.00 -16.64 -13.54
C ASP A 227 -4.68 -16.32 -14.25
N VAL A 228 -4.36 -15.04 -14.44
CA VAL A 228 -3.06 -14.60 -14.97
C VAL A 228 -2.01 -14.73 -13.86
N PRO A 229 -0.98 -15.61 -14.00
CA PRO A 229 0.07 -15.68 -12.99
C PRO A 229 0.67 -14.30 -12.80
N LEU A 230 0.78 -13.87 -11.56
CA LEU A 230 1.32 -12.56 -11.21
C LEU A 230 2.78 -12.72 -10.80
N ALA A 231 3.58 -11.73 -11.16
CA ALA A 231 4.87 -11.47 -10.55
C ALA A 231 4.73 -10.24 -9.65
N ILE A 232 5.21 -10.35 -8.42
CA ILE A 232 5.20 -9.25 -7.44
C ILE A 232 6.66 -8.87 -7.15
N PRO A 233 7.22 -7.88 -7.86
CA PRO A 233 8.59 -7.46 -7.64
C PRO A 233 8.68 -6.55 -6.41
N TYR A 234 9.45 -6.96 -5.41
CA TYR A 234 9.81 -6.12 -4.26
C TYR A 234 11.28 -5.75 -4.32
N GLY A 235 11.56 -4.45 -4.37
CA GLY A 235 12.91 -3.94 -4.57
C GLY A 235 13.59 -3.54 -3.27
N VAL A 236 14.90 -3.77 -3.23
CA VAL A 236 15.85 -3.21 -2.27
C VAL A 236 16.94 -2.50 -3.06
N TYR A 237 17.11 -1.20 -2.82
CA TYR A 237 18.16 -0.38 -3.43
C TYR A 237 19.11 0.13 -2.37
N ASP A 238 20.36 -0.28 -2.45
CA ASP A 238 21.44 0.15 -1.56
C ASP A 238 21.98 1.51 -2.03
N LEU A 239 21.85 2.52 -1.15
CA LEU A 239 22.24 3.90 -1.42
C LEU A 239 23.75 4.10 -1.40
N GLY A 240 24.51 3.22 -0.73
CA GLY A 240 25.97 3.31 -0.63
C GLY A 240 26.67 2.67 -1.82
N THR A 241 26.21 1.49 -2.25
CA THR A 241 26.89 0.71 -3.31
C THR A 241 26.32 0.91 -4.72
N ASP A 242 25.25 1.70 -4.88
CA ASP A 242 24.46 1.83 -6.12
C ASP A 242 24.03 0.45 -6.67
N ALA A 243 23.65 -0.47 -5.77
CA ALA A 243 23.24 -1.82 -6.12
C ALA A 243 21.74 -2.03 -5.87
N GLY A 244 21.08 -2.70 -6.82
CA GLY A 244 19.70 -3.12 -6.73
C GLY A 244 19.57 -4.62 -6.52
N TRP A 245 18.59 -5.03 -5.73
CA TRP A 245 18.18 -6.42 -5.59
C TRP A 245 16.65 -6.50 -5.58
N VAL A 246 16.08 -7.47 -6.29
CA VAL A 246 14.62 -7.59 -6.43
C VAL A 246 14.16 -9.02 -6.12
N ASN A 247 13.28 -9.15 -5.13
CA ASN A 247 12.56 -10.38 -4.86
C ASN A 247 11.33 -10.45 -5.77
N VAL A 248 11.16 -11.50 -6.55
CA VAL A 248 9.99 -11.68 -7.42
C VAL A 248 9.06 -12.69 -6.76
N GLY A 249 8.06 -12.21 -6.03
CA GLY A 249 7.08 -13.06 -5.35
C GLY A 249 5.99 -13.59 -6.27
N VAL A 250 5.47 -14.77 -5.93
CA VAL A 250 4.36 -15.44 -6.64
C VAL A 250 3.03 -15.44 -5.86
N ASP A 251 3.05 -15.04 -4.59
CA ASP A 251 1.90 -15.08 -3.68
C ASP A 251 1.30 -13.69 -3.43
N HIS A 252 1.36 -13.15 -2.20
CA HIS A 252 0.77 -11.87 -1.84
C HIS A 252 1.82 -10.84 -1.40
N ASP A 253 1.59 -9.58 -1.80
CA ASP A 253 2.35 -8.43 -1.31
C ASP A 253 1.92 -8.08 0.13
N THR A 254 2.51 -8.76 1.10
CA THR A 254 2.27 -8.59 2.54
C THR A 254 3.49 -8.00 3.24
N SER A 255 3.32 -7.49 4.46
CA SER A 255 4.46 -7.05 5.27
C SER A 255 5.49 -8.16 5.52
N ALA A 256 5.04 -9.42 5.61
CA ALA A 256 5.94 -10.57 5.72
C ALA A 256 6.76 -10.76 4.43
N PHE A 257 6.14 -10.63 3.26
CA PHE A 257 6.86 -10.66 1.98
C PHE A 257 7.86 -9.52 1.83
N ALA A 258 7.49 -8.31 2.23
CA ALA A 258 8.37 -7.15 2.20
C ALA A 258 9.63 -7.36 3.06
N VAL A 259 9.47 -7.82 4.31
CA VAL A 259 10.63 -8.10 5.19
C VAL A 259 11.40 -9.34 4.76
N ALA A 260 10.74 -10.38 4.23
CA ALA A 260 11.43 -11.54 3.65
C ALA A 260 12.30 -11.14 2.45
N SER A 261 11.87 -10.15 1.67
CA SER A 261 12.67 -9.57 0.58
C SER A 261 13.94 -8.89 1.12
N ILE A 262 13.84 -8.14 2.20
CA ILE A 262 15.02 -7.53 2.87
C ILE A 262 15.93 -8.62 3.46
N ARG A 263 15.35 -9.64 4.08
CA ARG A 263 16.09 -10.79 4.64
C ARG A 263 16.89 -11.53 3.56
N ARG A 264 16.27 -11.79 2.42
CA ARG A 264 16.91 -12.45 1.27
C ARG A 264 18.01 -11.59 0.66
N TRP A 265 17.78 -10.28 0.50
CA TRP A 265 18.83 -9.34 0.10
C TRP A 265 20.02 -9.38 1.08
N TRP A 266 19.76 -9.32 2.38
CA TRP A 266 20.79 -9.36 3.41
C TRP A 266 21.64 -10.64 3.31
N ALA A 267 20.99 -11.80 3.23
CA ALA A 267 21.67 -13.09 3.12
C ALA A 267 22.45 -13.26 1.80
N ALA A 268 21.92 -12.77 0.68
CA ALA A 268 22.56 -12.97 -0.63
C ALA A 268 23.69 -11.98 -0.92
N ARG A 269 23.56 -10.73 -0.46
CA ARG A 269 24.42 -9.61 -0.84
C ARG A 269 24.76 -8.71 0.33
N GLY A 270 23.76 -8.27 1.11
CA GLY A 270 23.94 -7.24 2.14
C GLY A 270 25.02 -7.55 3.16
N ALA A 271 25.05 -8.77 3.71
CA ALA A 271 26.06 -9.20 4.68
C ALA A 271 27.47 -9.32 4.08
N VAL A 272 27.58 -9.59 2.78
CA VAL A 272 28.87 -9.68 2.08
C VAL A 272 29.38 -8.28 1.70
N ASP A 273 28.48 -7.41 1.24
CA ASP A 273 28.79 -6.04 0.85
C ASP A 273 29.08 -5.16 2.10
N HIS A 274 28.52 -5.51 3.27
CA HIS A 274 28.67 -4.79 4.54
C HIS A 274 29.00 -5.75 5.71
N PRO A 275 30.23 -6.30 5.78
CA PRO A 275 30.59 -7.36 6.73
C PRO A 275 30.63 -6.92 8.20
N ASP A 276 30.97 -5.66 8.45
CA ASP A 276 31.13 -5.10 9.80
C ASP A 276 29.88 -4.34 10.29
N ALA A 277 28.78 -4.42 9.54
CA ALA A 277 27.58 -3.64 9.83
C ALA A 277 26.94 -4.06 11.16
N THR A 278 26.63 -3.06 11.99
CA THR A 278 25.88 -3.23 13.24
C THR A 278 24.51 -2.57 13.19
N LYS A 279 24.29 -1.71 12.20
CA LYS A 279 23.06 -0.93 11.99
C LYS A 279 22.58 -1.06 10.55
N LEU A 280 21.27 -0.90 10.36
CA LEU A 280 20.66 -0.84 9.04
C LEU A 280 19.63 0.28 9.00
N LEU A 281 19.80 1.22 8.07
CA LEU A 281 18.79 2.23 7.80
C LEU A 281 17.89 1.80 6.64
N ILE A 282 16.58 1.81 6.85
CA ILE A 282 15.55 1.53 5.86
C ILE A 282 14.73 2.79 5.59
N THR A 283 14.76 3.25 4.36
CA THR A 283 13.85 4.29 3.86
C THR A 283 12.73 3.66 3.06
N ALA A 284 11.49 3.98 3.43
CA ALA A 284 10.30 3.31 2.87
C ALA A 284 9.14 4.29 2.69
N ASP A 285 8.22 3.95 1.81
CA ASP A 285 6.97 4.71 1.68
C ASP A 285 6.01 4.45 2.84
N ALA A 286 5.03 5.32 3.01
CA ALA A 286 4.02 5.21 4.06
C ALA A 286 2.84 4.27 3.73
N GLY A 287 2.80 3.72 2.50
CA GLY A 287 1.72 2.88 1.98
C GLY A 287 2.10 1.41 1.83
N GLY A 288 1.25 0.60 1.19
CA GLY A 288 1.59 -0.76 0.79
C GLY A 288 1.95 -1.73 1.93
N SER A 289 2.69 -2.78 1.59
CA SER A 289 3.13 -3.84 2.51
C SER A 289 4.12 -3.36 3.58
N ASN A 290 4.85 -2.28 3.32
CA ASN A 290 5.79 -1.63 4.24
C ASN A 290 5.18 -0.44 5.00
N SER A 291 3.85 -0.31 5.06
CA SER A 291 3.22 0.82 5.75
C SER A 291 3.57 0.87 7.25
N TYR A 292 3.94 2.05 7.73
CA TYR A 292 4.20 2.34 9.15
C TYR A 292 3.03 2.01 10.09
N ARG A 293 1.81 1.92 9.56
CA ARG A 293 0.59 1.60 10.32
C ARG A 293 0.43 0.11 10.58
N TYR A 294 1.09 -0.74 9.80
CA TYR A 294 0.93 -2.18 9.90
C TYR A 294 1.80 -2.74 11.01
N ARG A 295 1.15 -3.33 12.01
CA ARG A 295 1.83 -4.01 13.12
C ARG A 295 2.69 -5.18 12.64
N MET A 296 2.25 -5.87 11.59
CA MET A 296 2.97 -6.97 10.97
C MET A 296 4.33 -6.52 10.42
N TRP A 297 4.42 -5.35 9.77
CA TRP A 297 5.69 -4.77 9.31
C TRP A 297 6.70 -4.63 10.44
N LYS A 298 6.27 -4.04 11.56
CA LYS A 298 7.13 -3.85 12.74
C LYS A 298 7.54 -5.17 13.40
N ALA A 299 6.62 -6.14 13.50
CA ALA A 299 6.90 -7.45 14.08
C ALA A 299 7.88 -8.27 13.24
N GLU A 300 7.74 -8.23 11.92
CA GLU A 300 8.67 -8.91 11.01
C GLU A 300 10.05 -8.26 11.01
N LEU A 301 10.13 -6.93 11.03
CA LEU A 301 11.42 -6.23 11.17
C LEU A 301 12.11 -6.53 12.50
N ALA A 302 11.34 -6.65 13.60
CA ALA A 302 11.91 -7.07 14.89
C ALA A 302 12.47 -8.50 14.82
N ALA A 303 11.79 -9.41 14.11
CA ALA A 303 12.31 -10.76 13.89
C ALA A 303 13.59 -10.72 13.03
N LEU A 304 13.62 -9.87 11.99
CA LEU A 304 14.81 -9.66 11.17
C LEU A 304 15.98 -9.12 12.00
N ALA A 305 15.76 -8.10 12.84
CA ALA A 305 16.78 -7.52 13.71
C ALA A 305 17.35 -8.56 14.68
N ALA A 306 16.49 -9.41 15.26
CA ALA A 306 16.92 -10.50 16.12
C ALA A 306 17.73 -11.57 15.37
N ASP A 307 17.34 -11.90 14.13
CA ASP A 307 18.03 -12.90 13.32
C ASP A 307 19.40 -12.42 12.80
N THR A 308 19.52 -11.13 12.46
CA THR A 308 20.76 -10.57 11.90
C THR A 308 21.68 -9.94 12.92
N GLY A 309 21.18 -9.65 14.13
CA GLY A 309 21.92 -8.87 15.13
C GLY A 309 21.99 -7.37 14.83
N LEU A 310 21.36 -6.89 13.74
CA LEU A 310 21.40 -5.49 13.34
C LEU A 310 20.41 -4.65 14.14
N THR A 311 20.83 -3.43 14.49
CA THR A 311 19.90 -2.38 14.92
C THR A 311 19.24 -1.75 13.70
N ILE A 312 17.94 -1.94 13.54
CA ILE A 312 17.22 -1.51 12.33
C ILE A 312 16.51 -0.18 12.59
N THR A 313 16.92 0.86 11.87
CA THR A 313 16.24 2.16 11.85
C THR A 313 15.34 2.25 10.64
N VAL A 314 14.08 2.63 10.81
CA VAL A 314 13.15 2.87 9.69
C VAL A 314 12.73 4.33 9.67
N CYS A 315 12.78 4.94 8.49
CA CYS A 315 12.25 6.28 8.26
C CYS A 315 11.28 6.27 7.08
N HIS A 316 10.02 6.60 7.33
CA HIS A 316 8.99 6.63 6.30
C HIS A 316 8.90 8.01 5.63
N PHE A 317 8.76 8.01 4.30
CA PHE A 317 8.38 9.20 3.56
C PHE A 317 6.92 9.60 3.85
N PRO A 318 6.57 10.90 3.85
CA PRO A 318 5.20 11.33 4.06
C PRO A 318 4.20 10.70 3.06
N PRO A 319 2.93 10.48 3.44
CA PRO A 319 1.92 9.98 2.49
C PRO A 319 1.83 10.84 1.23
N GLY A 320 1.72 10.20 0.06
CA GLY A 320 1.68 10.91 -1.23
C GLY A 320 3.04 11.51 -1.62
N THR A 321 4.15 10.88 -1.23
CA THR A 321 5.49 11.31 -1.64
C THR A 321 6.34 10.17 -2.18
N SER A 322 5.71 9.05 -2.59
CA SER A 322 6.41 7.83 -3.06
C SER A 322 7.39 8.08 -4.21
N LYS A 323 7.09 9.04 -5.10
CA LYS A 323 8.01 9.45 -6.16
C LYS A 323 9.38 9.91 -5.64
N TRP A 324 9.47 10.42 -4.42
CA TRP A 324 10.73 10.90 -3.86
C TRP A 324 11.57 9.79 -3.23
N ASN A 325 11.01 8.59 -3.08
CA ASN A 325 11.73 7.41 -2.68
C ASN A 325 12.78 7.06 -3.74
N LYS A 326 14.04 6.86 -3.34
CA LYS A 326 15.17 6.74 -4.28
C LYS A 326 15.03 5.52 -5.20
N ILE A 327 14.47 4.43 -4.67
CA ILE A 327 14.23 3.19 -5.42
C ILE A 327 13.36 3.40 -6.67
N GLU A 328 12.38 4.29 -6.63
CA GLU A 328 11.47 4.52 -7.77
C GLU A 328 12.25 5.04 -9.00
N HIS A 329 13.12 6.02 -8.79
CA HIS A 329 13.89 6.63 -9.87
C HIS A 329 15.20 5.89 -10.19
N ARG A 330 15.85 5.28 -9.20
CA ARG A 330 17.14 4.61 -9.39
C ARG A 330 17.01 3.17 -9.83
N LEU A 331 16.04 2.43 -9.30
CA LEU A 331 15.85 1.00 -9.59
C LEU A 331 14.67 0.77 -10.53
N PHE A 332 13.45 1.13 -10.12
CA PHE A 332 12.24 0.75 -10.85
C PHE A 332 12.08 1.45 -12.19
N SER A 333 12.53 2.70 -12.33
CA SER A 333 12.57 3.38 -13.62
C SER A 333 13.45 2.64 -14.63
N GLN A 334 14.63 2.17 -14.21
CA GLN A 334 15.57 1.43 -15.04
C GLN A 334 15.01 0.06 -15.46
N ILE A 335 14.39 -0.66 -14.52
CA ILE A 335 13.70 -1.93 -14.80
C ILE A 335 12.56 -1.72 -15.80
N THR A 336 11.75 -0.68 -15.61
CA THR A 336 10.63 -0.36 -16.53
C THR A 336 11.13 -0.06 -17.94
N MET A 337 12.25 0.64 -18.06
CA MET A 337 12.88 0.89 -19.37
C MET A 337 13.37 -0.40 -20.02
N ASN A 338 13.87 -1.37 -19.24
CA ASN A 338 14.34 -2.65 -19.76
C ASN A 338 13.19 -3.59 -20.17
N TRP A 339 11.99 -3.42 -19.62
CA TRP A 339 10.78 -4.16 -20.00
C TRP A 339 10.05 -3.59 -21.23
N ARG A 340 10.50 -2.44 -21.73
CA ARG A 340 9.81 -1.71 -22.79
C ARG A 340 9.63 -2.56 -24.05
N GLY A 341 8.38 -2.75 -24.48
CA GLY A 341 8.06 -3.48 -25.72
C GLY A 341 8.30 -4.99 -25.67
N ARG A 342 8.57 -5.56 -24.48
CA ARG A 342 8.75 -7.00 -24.27
C ARG A 342 7.60 -7.58 -23.46
N PRO A 343 6.91 -8.64 -23.92
CA PRO A 343 5.94 -9.34 -23.08
C PRO A 343 6.66 -10.11 -21.98
N LEU A 344 6.15 -10.00 -20.76
CA LEU A 344 6.64 -10.74 -19.59
C LEU A 344 5.95 -12.10 -19.56
N THR A 345 6.44 -13.06 -20.35
CA THR A 345 5.73 -14.33 -20.58
C THR A 345 5.81 -15.31 -19.41
N SER A 346 6.81 -15.19 -18.53
CA SER A 346 7.00 -16.08 -17.39
C SER A 346 7.78 -15.40 -16.26
N HIS A 347 7.78 -15.99 -15.06
CA HIS A 347 8.60 -15.53 -13.94
C HIS A 347 10.09 -15.51 -14.28
N GLN A 348 10.58 -16.48 -15.07
CA GLN A 348 11.98 -16.52 -15.52
C GLN A 348 12.31 -15.33 -16.41
N VAL A 349 11.41 -14.94 -17.32
CA VAL A 349 11.58 -13.76 -18.17
C VAL A 349 11.60 -12.49 -17.32
N VAL A 350 10.72 -12.37 -16.32
CA VAL A 350 10.75 -11.26 -15.36
C VAL A 350 12.09 -11.18 -14.64
N ILE A 351 12.58 -12.29 -14.09
CA ILE A 351 13.87 -12.34 -13.38
C ILE A 351 15.02 -11.97 -14.30
N ALA A 352 15.12 -12.59 -15.48
CA ALA A 352 16.20 -12.34 -16.43
C ALA A 352 16.21 -10.89 -16.94
N THR A 353 15.03 -10.30 -17.16
CA THR A 353 14.91 -8.90 -17.58
C THR A 353 15.21 -7.92 -16.43
N ILE A 354 14.90 -8.23 -15.18
CA ILE A 354 15.35 -7.40 -14.04
C ILE A 354 16.86 -7.53 -13.86
N ALA A 355 17.37 -8.77 -13.84
CA ALA A 355 18.77 -9.07 -13.59
C ALA A 355 19.72 -8.53 -14.68
N SER A 356 19.21 -8.26 -15.88
CA SER A 356 19.96 -7.61 -16.97
C SER A 356 19.97 -6.08 -16.91
N THR A 357 19.23 -5.45 -16.00
CA THR A 357 19.22 -3.99 -15.86
C THR A 357 20.60 -3.49 -15.40
N ARG A 358 21.27 -2.70 -16.24
CA ARG A 358 22.56 -2.05 -15.98
C ARG A 358 22.51 -0.60 -16.46
N THR A 359 23.18 0.30 -15.75
CA THR A 359 23.34 1.70 -16.20
C THR A 359 24.80 2.04 -16.43
N ARG A 360 25.05 3.06 -17.25
CA ARG A 360 26.41 3.62 -17.46
C ARG A 360 27.03 4.18 -16.17
N THR A 361 26.20 4.53 -15.18
CA THR A 361 26.65 5.09 -13.91
C THR A 361 27.07 4.04 -12.89
N GLY A 362 26.86 2.75 -13.16
CA GLY A 362 27.34 1.66 -12.32
C GLY A 362 26.25 0.74 -11.76
N LEU A 363 24.97 1.09 -11.84
CA LEU A 363 23.88 0.31 -11.26
C LEU A 363 23.91 -1.14 -11.74
N ARG A 364 23.95 -2.06 -10.78
CA ARG A 364 23.78 -3.50 -11.01
C ARG A 364 22.56 -4.00 -10.26
N VAL A 365 21.72 -4.75 -10.96
CA VAL A 365 20.50 -5.32 -10.39
C VAL A 365 20.59 -6.84 -10.42
N ALA A 366 20.36 -7.46 -9.27
CA ALA A 366 20.12 -8.89 -9.12
C ALA A 366 18.62 -9.15 -8.88
N ALA A 367 18.13 -10.32 -9.28
CA ALA A 367 16.75 -10.72 -9.02
C ALA A 367 16.64 -12.22 -8.79
N GLU A 368 15.73 -12.61 -7.90
CA GLU A 368 15.48 -14.01 -7.56
C GLU A 368 13.98 -14.29 -7.43
N LEU A 369 13.58 -15.53 -7.74
CA LEU A 369 12.21 -15.99 -7.54
C LEU A 369 11.97 -16.28 -6.05
N ASP A 370 10.80 -15.89 -5.57
CA ASP A 370 10.29 -16.27 -4.26
C ASP A 370 8.98 -17.04 -4.38
N THR A 371 9.09 -18.34 -4.11
CA THR A 371 7.96 -19.28 -4.06
C THR A 371 7.43 -19.47 -2.64
N GLY A 372 7.86 -18.63 -1.69
CA GLY A 372 7.39 -18.62 -0.32
C GLY A 372 5.90 -18.30 -0.22
N SER A 373 5.29 -18.74 0.90
CA SER A 373 3.88 -18.52 1.19
C SER A 373 3.71 -17.34 2.14
N TYR A 374 2.89 -16.37 1.75
CA TYR A 374 2.70 -15.11 2.47
C TYR A 374 1.19 -14.84 2.69
N PRO A 375 0.51 -15.67 3.50
CA PRO A 375 -0.94 -15.68 3.58
C PRO A 375 -1.50 -14.34 4.09
N LEU A 376 -2.61 -13.92 3.49
CA LEU A 376 -3.35 -12.76 3.94
C LEU A 376 -4.06 -13.01 5.28
N GLY A 377 -4.15 -11.95 6.06
CA GLY A 377 -4.98 -11.89 7.25
C GLY A 377 -4.30 -12.29 8.55
N VAL A 378 -2.98 -12.48 8.54
CA VAL A 378 -2.19 -12.61 9.77
C VAL A 378 -2.28 -11.29 10.52
N ALA A 379 -2.58 -11.36 11.82
CA ALA A 379 -2.67 -10.21 12.70
C ALA A 379 -1.66 -10.31 13.84
N VAL A 380 -1.12 -9.17 14.24
CA VAL A 380 -0.28 -9.03 15.43
C VAL A 380 -1.12 -8.35 16.51
N PRO A 381 -1.39 -9.03 17.65
CA PRO A 381 -2.09 -8.45 18.79
C PRO A 381 -1.40 -7.19 19.29
N ALA A 382 -2.16 -6.29 19.92
CA ALA A 382 -1.61 -5.03 20.42
C ALA A 382 -0.56 -5.26 21.53
N ASP A 383 -0.79 -6.28 22.36
CA ASP A 383 0.10 -6.65 23.47
C ASP A 383 1.45 -7.12 22.96
N GLN A 384 1.44 -7.98 21.93
CA GLN A 384 2.65 -8.44 21.27
C GLN A 384 3.42 -7.29 20.65
N LEU A 385 2.75 -6.33 20.00
CA LEU A 385 3.44 -5.17 19.43
C LEU A 385 4.12 -4.31 20.52
N ARG A 386 3.47 -4.11 21.67
CA ARG A 386 4.01 -3.30 22.78
C ARG A 386 5.27 -3.90 23.40
N ARG A 387 5.41 -5.22 23.32
CA ARG A 387 6.56 -6.00 23.81
C ARG A 387 7.79 -5.93 22.89
N LEU A 388 7.61 -5.52 21.63
CA LEU A 388 8.73 -5.44 20.70
C LEU A 388 9.71 -4.32 21.11
N PRO A 389 11.02 -4.49 20.89
CA PRO A 389 12.06 -3.53 21.27
C PRO A 389 12.12 -2.34 20.30
N ILE A 390 11.01 -1.59 20.20
CA ILE A 390 10.84 -0.49 19.26
C ILE A 390 10.90 0.84 20.01
N THR A 391 11.88 1.66 19.68
CA THR A 391 12.01 3.02 20.18
C THR A 391 11.58 4.02 19.12
N ALA A 392 10.49 4.74 19.37
CA ALA A 392 10.03 5.81 18.51
C ALA A 392 10.95 7.03 18.61
N HIS A 393 11.27 7.67 17.49
CA HIS A 393 12.10 8.87 17.48
C HIS A 393 11.29 10.10 17.91
N ALA A 394 11.96 11.11 18.47
CA ALA A 394 11.33 12.37 18.89
C ALA A 394 10.62 13.08 17.71
N ARG A 395 11.21 13.02 16.52
CA ARG A 395 10.62 13.60 15.30
C ARG A 395 9.76 12.56 14.60
N HIS A 396 8.45 12.78 14.57
CA HIS A 396 7.45 11.90 13.93
C HIS A 396 7.65 10.42 14.28
N GLY A 397 7.61 10.06 15.58
CA GLY A 397 7.87 8.70 16.07
C GLY A 397 6.98 7.58 15.48
N ALA A 398 5.87 7.93 14.83
CA ALA A 398 5.08 6.98 14.05
C ALA A 398 5.77 6.57 12.72
N TRP A 399 6.51 7.50 12.10
CA TRP A 399 7.24 7.33 10.84
C TRP A 399 8.71 6.99 11.03
N ASN A 400 9.29 7.39 12.16
CA ASN A 400 10.71 7.23 12.45
C ASN A 400 10.87 6.44 13.74
N TYR A 401 11.47 5.25 13.66
CA TYR A 401 11.67 4.38 14.81
C TYR A 401 12.87 3.47 14.61
N THR A 402 13.49 3.08 15.72
CA THR A 402 14.60 2.12 15.77
C THR A 402 14.13 0.85 16.46
N ILE A 403 14.56 -0.29 15.94
CA ILE A 403 14.29 -1.62 16.50
C ILE A 403 15.62 -2.23 16.91
N ALA A 404 15.76 -2.54 18.19
CA ALA A 404 16.97 -3.18 18.70
C ALA A 404 16.96 -4.69 18.41
N PRO A 405 18.14 -5.32 18.20
CA PRO A 405 18.24 -6.75 17.90
C PRO A 405 17.90 -7.64 19.10
N THR A 406 18.08 -7.13 20.33
CA THR A 406 17.76 -7.86 21.56
C THR A 406 16.76 -7.03 22.37
N GLY A 407 15.50 -7.46 22.41
CA GLY A 407 14.61 -7.08 23.51
C GLY A 407 15.01 -7.90 24.72
N ALA A 408 15.07 -7.30 25.91
CA ALA A 408 15.38 -8.00 27.15
C ALA A 408 14.56 -9.30 27.29
N GLY A 409 15.16 -10.47 26.99
CA GLY A 409 14.63 -11.80 27.28
C GLY A 409 13.37 -12.29 26.51
N GLU A 410 12.82 -11.56 25.53
CA GLU A 410 11.53 -11.93 24.93
C GLU A 410 11.61 -12.49 23.48
N VAL A 411 10.87 -13.57 23.22
CA VAL A 411 10.86 -14.31 21.95
C VAL A 411 10.01 -13.56 20.91
N VAL A 412 10.66 -12.99 19.88
CA VAL A 412 9.96 -12.48 18.70
C VAL A 412 9.47 -13.65 17.86
N LEU A 413 8.16 -13.93 17.89
CA LEU A 413 7.57 -15.06 17.16
C LEU A 413 7.74 -14.91 15.63
N ARG A 414 8.41 -15.88 15.01
CA ARG A 414 8.55 -16.02 13.54
C ARG A 414 7.23 -16.48 12.89
N ALA A 415 7.15 -16.40 11.56
CA ALA A 415 5.96 -16.83 10.82
C ALA A 415 5.53 -18.28 11.14
N ASP A 416 6.47 -19.22 11.15
CA ASP A 416 6.21 -20.63 11.48
C ASP A 416 5.80 -20.84 12.94
N GLU A 417 6.36 -20.05 13.85
CA GLU A 417 5.99 -20.07 15.27
C GLU A 417 4.58 -19.53 15.47
N ARG A 418 4.19 -18.47 14.76
CA ARG A 418 2.80 -17.98 14.76
C ARG A 418 1.83 -18.99 14.17
N ALA A 419 2.22 -19.71 13.11
CA ALA A 419 1.40 -20.78 12.54
C ALA A 419 1.23 -21.95 13.53
N ARG A 420 2.31 -22.39 14.19
CA ARG A 420 2.27 -23.42 15.25
C ARG A 420 1.43 -22.98 16.45
N ALA A 421 1.60 -21.75 16.94
CA ALA A 421 0.80 -21.19 18.03
C ALA A 421 -0.69 -21.14 17.66
N ARG A 422 -1.04 -20.74 16.43
CA ARG A 422 -2.41 -20.77 15.94
C ARG A 422 -2.98 -22.18 15.95
N ALA A 423 -2.24 -23.16 15.44
CA ALA A 423 -2.69 -24.55 15.41
C ALA A 423 -2.91 -25.11 16.83
N ALA A 424 -2.00 -24.82 17.78
CA ALA A 424 -2.16 -25.19 19.18
C ALA A 424 -3.39 -24.53 19.82
N ASN A 425 -3.62 -23.25 19.56
CA ASN A 425 -4.78 -22.52 20.07
C ASN A 425 -6.10 -23.04 19.46
N LEU A 426 -6.12 -23.43 18.19
CA LEU A 426 -7.27 -24.07 17.56
C LEU A 426 -7.56 -25.44 18.21
N ALA A 427 -6.54 -26.25 18.47
CA ALA A 427 -6.72 -27.53 19.17
C ALA A 427 -7.33 -27.33 20.57
N LEU A 428 -6.89 -26.30 21.30
CA LEU A 428 -7.46 -25.97 22.61
C LEU A 428 -8.90 -25.46 22.52
N LEU A 429 -9.23 -24.67 21.49
CA LEU A 429 -10.61 -24.22 21.26
C LEU A 429 -11.57 -25.38 20.97
N ALA A 430 -11.07 -26.49 20.41
CA ALA A 430 -11.87 -27.68 20.12
C ALA A 430 -12.28 -28.49 21.37
N ASN A 431 -11.82 -28.09 22.55
CA ASN A 431 -12.19 -28.74 23.82
C ASN A 431 -13.70 -28.68 24.05
N GLU A 432 -14.28 -29.82 24.43
CA GLU A 432 -15.72 -30.00 24.73
C GLU A 432 -16.26 -28.99 25.75
N ARG A 433 -15.46 -28.58 26.74
CA ARG A 433 -15.85 -27.56 27.72
C ARG A 433 -16.17 -26.21 27.08
N LEU A 434 -15.52 -25.91 25.96
CA LEU A 434 -15.77 -24.69 25.19
C LEU A 434 -16.89 -24.92 24.17
N THR A 435 -16.73 -25.93 23.32
CA THR A 435 -17.65 -26.18 22.20
C THR A 435 -19.03 -26.65 22.66
N GLY A 436 -19.12 -27.32 23.82
CA GLY A 436 -20.31 -28.02 24.28
C GLY A 436 -20.66 -29.24 23.44
N MET A 437 -19.67 -29.81 22.72
CA MET A 437 -19.82 -30.92 21.77
C MET A 437 -18.68 -31.90 21.97
N ALA A 438 -18.97 -33.19 21.82
CA ALA A 438 -17.91 -34.19 21.73
C ALA A 438 -17.02 -33.91 20.51
N PRO A 439 -15.72 -34.28 20.54
CA PRO A 439 -14.82 -34.11 19.41
C PRO A 439 -15.35 -34.73 18.11
N ASP A 440 -16.02 -35.89 18.21
CA ASP A 440 -16.61 -36.60 17.08
C ASP A 440 -17.80 -35.84 16.48
N ASP A 441 -18.69 -35.28 17.32
CA ASP A 441 -19.83 -34.46 16.86
C ASP A 441 -19.35 -33.20 16.15
N LEU A 442 -18.29 -32.57 16.66
CA LEU A 442 -17.69 -31.39 16.04
C LEU A 442 -17.05 -31.75 14.69
N ALA A 443 -16.38 -32.90 14.59
CA ALA A 443 -15.79 -33.40 13.35
C ALA A 443 -16.88 -33.74 12.32
N GLU A 444 -17.98 -34.37 12.74
CA GLU A 444 -19.14 -34.65 11.89
C GLU A 444 -19.78 -33.35 11.38
N LEU A 445 -19.96 -32.36 12.25
CA LEU A 445 -20.47 -31.05 11.85
C LEU A 445 -19.54 -30.35 10.86
N ALA A 446 -18.23 -30.43 11.06
CA ALA A 446 -17.25 -29.89 10.12
C ALA A 446 -17.32 -30.61 8.76
N ALA A 447 -17.40 -31.94 8.76
CA ALA A 447 -17.52 -32.74 7.54
C ALA A 447 -18.83 -32.46 6.78
N LEU A 448 -19.93 -32.23 7.49
CA LEU A 448 -21.22 -31.85 6.90
C LEU A 448 -21.15 -30.49 6.19
N LEU A 449 -20.53 -29.48 6.82
CA LEU A 449 -20.54 -28.11 6.33
C LEU A 449 -19.41 -27.81 5.32
N ALA A 450 -18.30 -28.54 5.37
CA ALA A 450 -17.12 -28.29 4.53
C ALA A 450 -17.44 -28.27 3.01
N PRO A 451 -18.23 -29.20 2.44
CA PRO A 451 -18.58 -29.14 1.01
C PRO A 451 -19.34 -27.87 0.64
N ALA A 452 -20.27 -27.43 1.49
CA ALA A 452 -21.05 -26.21 1.27
C ALA A 452 -20.20 -24.94 1.43
N GLN A 453 -19.28 -24.92 2.41
CA GLN A 453 -18.30 -23.84 2.55
C GLN A 453 -17.37 -23.74 1.34
N ALA A 454 -16.89 -24.88 0.84
CA ALA A 454 -16.05 -24.96 -0.35
C ALA A 454 -16.81 -24.49 -1.60
N ALA A 455 -18.09 -24.87 -1.74
CA ALA A 455 -18.96 -24.41 -2.82
C ALA A 455 -19.20 -22.90 -2.78
N GLN A 456 -19.55 -22.33 -1.62
CA GLN A 456 -19.70 -20.87 -1.46
C GLN A 456 -18.40 -20.12 -1.75
N ALA A 457 -17.25 -20.65 -1.29
CA ALA A 457 -15.95 -20.06 -1.60
C ALA A 457 -15.64 -20.15 -3.11
N ALA A 458 -15.98 -21.26 -3.76
CA ALA A 458 -15.80 -21.43 -5.20
C ALA A 458 -16.70 -20.50 -6.01
N GLN A 459 -17.96 -20.32 -5.60
CA GLN A 459 -18.93 -19.41 -6.21
C GLN A 459 -18.50 -17.95 -6.08
N ARG A 460 -18.10 -17.50 -4.89
CA ARG A 460 -17.55 -16.13 -4.74
C ARG A 460 -16.33 -15.90 -5.61
N ARG A 461 -15.42 -16.88 -5.66
CA ARG A 461 -14.26 -16.78 -6.54
C ARG A 461 -14.67 -16.84 -8.02
N PHE A 462 -15.76 -17.52 -8.39
CA PHE A 462 -16.31 -17.55 -9.74
C PHE A 462 -16.87 -16.18 -10.13
N GLU A 463 -17.64 -15.55 -9.25
CA GLU A 463 -18.17 -14.21 -9.44
C GLU A 463 -17.04 -13.17 -9.52
N GLN A 464 -16.06 -13.25 -8.63
CA GLN A 464 -14.85 -12.42 -8.69
C GLN A 464 -14.01 -12.68 -9.96
N ARG A 465 -14.05 -13.91 -10.49
CA ARG A 465 -13.41 -14.30 -11.76
C ARG A 465 -14.18 -13.85 -12.99
N GLY A 466 -15.49 -13.67 -12.88
CA GLY A 466 -16.39 -13.60 -14.03
C GLY A 466 -16.46 -14.91 -14.83
N GLY A 467 -16.14 -16.07 -14.25
CA GLY A 467 -16.12 -17.34 -15.00
C GLY A 467 -15.54 -18.59 -14.31
N PRO A 468 -15.59 -19.76 -15.02
CA PRO A 468 -15.20 -21.06 -14.51
C PRO A 468 -13.69 -21.16 -14.28
N ARG A 469 -13.31 -22.01 -13.32
CA ARG A 469 -11.93 -22.26 -12.90
C ARG A 469 -11.13 -22.95 -14.02
N ARG A 470 -9.92 -22.46 -14.32
CA ARG A 470 -9.03 -23.04 -15.35
C ARG A 470 -7.80 -23.79 -14.81
N ARG A 471 -7.41 -23.61 -13.54
CA ARG A 471 -6.35 -24.39 -12.86
C ARG A 471 -6.92 -25.50 -11.99
N ALA A 472 -6.15 -26.56 -11.74
CA ALA A 472 -6.53 -27.65 -10.84
C ALA A 472 -6.86 -27.18 -9.41
N ALA A 473 -7.73 -27.93 -8.72
CA ALA A 473 -7.80 -28.12 -7.26
C ALA A 473 -6.65 -27.50 -6.43
N GLY A 474 -6.85 -26.60 -5.47
CA GLY A 474 -5.78 -26.20 -4.53
C GLY A 474 -4.58 -25.37 -5.02
N ALA A 475 -4.48 -24.97 -6.29
CA ALA A 475 -3.32 -24.25 -6.85
C ALA A 475 -3.14 -22.75 -6.43
N GLY A 476 -3.41 -22.39 -5.16
CA GLY A 476 -3.22 -21.04 -4.62
C GLY A 476 -3.25 -21.02 -3.08
N SER A 477 -2.95 -19.88 -2.45
CA SER A 477 -2.85 -19.79 -0.97
C SER A 477 -4.14 -20.29 -0.31
N THR A 478 -4.03 -21.29 0.56
CA THR A 478 -5.09 -21.69 1.47
C THR A 478 -5.28 -20.59 2.52
N GLY A 479 -6.53 -20.26 2.84
CA GLY A 479 -6.80 -19.30 3.91
C GLY A 479 -6.16 -19.74 5.24
N LEU A 480 -5.95 -18.80 6.16
CA LEU A 480 -5.34 -19.09 7.47
C LEU A 480 -6.16 -20.03 8.35
N LEU A 481 -7.44 -20.23 8.02
CA LEU A 481 -8.37 -21.11 8.69
C LEU A 481 -8.88 -22.12 7.65
N THR A 482 -8.77 -23.41 7.97
CA THR A 482 -9.40 -24.49 7.22
C THR A 482 -10.92 -24.42 7.36
N ASP A 483 -11.66 -25.17 6.54
CA ASP A 483 -13.12 -25.24 6.66
C ASP A 483 -13.56 -25.73 8.05
N ALA A 484 -12.86 -26.72 8.62
CA ALA A 484 -13.05 -27.18 9.99
C ALA A 484 -12.78 -26.07 11.03
N ASP A 485 -11.68 -25.31 10.88
CA ASP A 485 -11.37 -24.20 11.79
C ASP A 485 -12.46 -23.12 11.76
N ARG A 486 -13.02 -22.85 10.58
CA ARG A 486 -14.11 -21.88 10.42
C ARG A 486 -15.38 -22.34 11.12
N VAL A 487 -15.67 -23.65 11.10
CA VAL A 487 -16.76 -24.25 11.90
C VAL A 487 -16.49 -24.08 13.38
N LEU A 488 -15.31 -24.50 13.86
CA LEU A 488 -14.92 -24.40 15.26
C LEU A 488 -15.03 -22.96 15.80
N VAL A 489 -14.42 -21.99 15.11
CA VAL A 489 -14.47 -20.57 15.49
C VAL A 489 -15.90 -20.05 15.53
N THR A 490 -16.76 -20.52 14.63
CA THR A 490 -18.18 -20.15 14.62
C THR A 490 -18.93 -20.77 15.79
N VAL A 491 -18.68 -22.04 16.12
CA VAL A 491 -19.27 -22.73 17.28
C VAL A 491 -18.89 -22.00 18.56
N VAL A 492 -17.60 -21.75 18.78
CA VAL A 492 -17.10 -21.00 19.96
C VAL A 492 -17.74 -19.61 20.06
N TYR A 493 -17.89 -18.91 18.93
CA TYR A 493 -18.56 -17.61 18.91
C TYR A 493 -20.07 -17.70 19.21
N GLN A 494 -20.77 -18.72 18.70
CA GLN A 494 -22.20 -18.94 18.98
C GLN A 494 -22.48 -19.46 20.39
N ARG A 495 -21.52 -20.19 20.99
CA ARG A 495 -21.47 -20.51 22.42
C ARG A 495 -21.40 -19.27 23.31
N ARG A 496 -21.17 -18.08 22.75
CA ARG A 496 -21.09 -16.80 23.47
C ARG A 496 -19.99 -16.74 24.54
N LEU A 497 -18.89 -17.46 24.32
CA LEU A 497 -17.75 -17.49 25.24
C LEU A 497 -16.89 -16.22 25.19
N CYS A 498 -16.54 -15.72 24.01
CA CYS A 498 -15.70 -14.53 23.88
C CYS A 498 -15.96 -13.73 22.61
N SER A 499 -15.55 -12.46 22.62
CA SER A 499 -15.72 -11.58 21.46
C SER A 499 -14.86 -11.99 20.26
N MET A 500 -15.24 -11.51 19.07
CA MET A 500 -14.46 -11.70 17.84
C MET A 500 -13.02 -11.16 17.97
N ASN A 501 -12.80 -10.12 18.78
CA ASN A 501 -11.46 -9.56 19.00
C ASN A 501 -10.61 -10.50 19.86
N VAL A 502 -11.21 -11.18 20.85
CA VAL A 502 -10.51 -12.18 21.66
C VAL A 502 -10.07 -13.36 20.78
N LEU A 503 -10.94 -13.83 19.89
CA LEU A 503 -10.60 -14.85 18.90
C LEU A 503 -9.52 -14.37 17.90
N SER A 504 -9.58 -13.09 17.51
CA SER A 504 -8.57 -12.46 16.64
C SER A 504 -7.20 -12.43 17.28
N ASP A 505 -7.14 -12.00 18.54
CA ASP A 505 -5.90 -11.92 19.31
C ASP A 505 -5.34 -13.32 19.61
N LEU A 506 -6.20 -14.27 19.99
CA LEU A 506 -5.81 -15.65 20.28
C LEU A 506 -5.24 -16.37 19.05
N LEU A 507 -5.89 -16.23 17.88
CA LEU A 507 -5.51 -16.97 16.68
C LEU A 507 -4.45 -16.24 15.84
N GLY A 508 -4.13 -14.99 16.16
CA GLY A 508 -3.28 -14.14 15.31
C GLY A 508 -3.86 -14.02 13.89
N VAL A 509 -5.19 -13.97 13.78
CA VAL A 509 -5.94 -13.81 12.51
C VAL A 509 -6.75 -12.54 12.63
N ASN A 510 -6.81 -11.72 11.58
CA ASN A 510 -7.51 -10.45 11.64
C ASN A 510 -9.03 -10.64 11.86
N ALA A 511 -9.64 -9.66 12.51
CA ALA A 511 -11.06 -9.69 12.86
C ALA A 511 -11.99 -9.77 11.63
N ASN A 512 -11.57 -9.27 10.46
CA ASN A 512 -12.37 -9.34 9.24
C ASN A 512 -12.49 -10.77 8.71
N SER A 513 -11.39 -11.51 8.70
CA SER A 513 -11.32 -12.92 8.30
C SER A 513 -12.14 -13.79 9.24
N ILE A 514 -12.06 -13.55 10.55
CA ILE A 514 -12.91 -14.23 11.55
C ILE A 514 -14.38 -13.87 11.32
N GLY A 515 -14.70 -12.59 11.14
CA GLY A 515 -16.07 -12.14 10.89
C GLY A 515 -16.69 -12.77 9.64
N GLN A 516 -15.90 -12.92 8.56
CA GLN A 516 -16.35 -13.60 7.35
C GLN A 516 -16.54 -15.11 7.58
N ALA A 517 -15.64 -15.76 8.31
CA ALA A 517 -15.79 -17.18 8.69
C ALA A 517 -17.08 -17.43 9.47
N ILE A 518 -17.37 -16.57 10.45
CA ILE A 518 -18.59 -16.64 11.28
C ILE A 518 -19.84 -16.39 10.43
N ALA A 519 -19.83 -15.40 9.54
CA ALA A 519 -20.98 -15.05 8.71
C ALA A 519 -21.36 -16.20 7.77
N ASP A 520 -20.38 -16.73 7.03
CA ASP A 520 -20.60 -17.82 6.08
C ASP A 520 -21.11 -19.08 6.78
N THR A 521 -20.44 -19.48 7.87
CA THR A 521 -20.77 -20.72 8.58
C THR A 521 -22.12 -20.62 9.29
N ARG A 522 -22.49 -19.46 9.84
CA ARG A 522 -23.81 -19.28 10.45
C ARG A 522 -24.95 -19.45 9.45
N ALA A 523 -24.78 -18.95 8.23
CA ALA A 523 -25.77 -19.13 7.17
C ALA A 523 -25.98 -20.62 6.88
N LEU A 524 -24.88 -21.38 6.80
CA LEU A 524 -24.93 -22.82 6.56
C LEU A 524 -25.52 -23.61 7.75
N LEU A 525 -25.20 -23.23 8.99
CA LEU A 525 -25.81 -23.83 10.18
C LEU A 525 -27.33 -23.65 10.20
N ALA A 526 -27.80 -22.45 9.84
CA ALA A 526 -29.23 -22.17 9.75
C ALA A 526 -29.91 -22.96 8.64
N GLU A 527 -29.27 -23.09 7.47
CA GLU A 527 -29.75 -23.91 6.34
C GLU A 527 -29.88 -25.38 6.72
N HIS A 528 -28.97 -25.91 7.53
CA HIS A 528 -28.99 -27.29 8.02
C HIS A 528 -29.79 -27.47 9.33
N GLY A 529 -30.48 -26.42 9.81
CA GLY A 529 -31.28 -26.48 11.05
C GLY A 529 -30.47 -26.73 12.33
N ARG A 530 -29.15 -26.51 12.32
CA ARG A 530 -28.27 -26.77 13.47
C ARG A 530 -28.20 -25.53 14.36
N THR A 531 -28.68 -25.66 15.60
CA THR A 531 -28.61 -24.61 16.61
C THR A 531 -27.50 -24.91 17.62
N ILE A 532 -26.66 -23.92 17.93
CA ILE A 532 -25.61 -24.04 18.95
C ILE A 532 -26.15 -23.47 20.26
N THR A 533 -26.22 -24.30 21.30
CA THR A 533 -26.67 -23.88 22.64
C THR A 533 -25.70 -22.86 23.22
N ALA A 534 -26.17 -21.68 23.62
CA ALA A 534 -25.32 -20.67 24.24
C ALA A 534 -24.80 -21.14 25.61
N SER A 535 -23.57 -20.76 25.96
CA SER A 535 -23.02 -20.92 27.30
C SER A 535 -23.30 -19.68 28.15
N THR A 536 -23.33 -19.86 29.47
CA THR A 536 -23.28 -18.77 30.46
C THR A 536 -21.85 -18.26 30.68
N LEU A 537 -20.82 -19.05 30.29
CA LEU A 537 -19.42 -18.70 30.42
C LEU A 537 -19.03 -17.52 29.51
N ARG A 538 -18.27 -16.56 30.05
CA ARG A 538 -17.76 -15.41 29.29
C ARG A 538 -16.32 -15.07 29.67
N PHE A 539 -15.47 -14.96 28.66
CA PHE A 539 -14.05 -14.65 28.78
C PHE A 539 -13.74 -13.31 28.10
N ALA A 540 -13.14 -12.40 28.87
CA ALA A 540 -12.74 -11.08 28.38
C ALA A 540 -11.37 -11.07 27.69
N THR A 541 -10.53 -12.07 27.97
CA THR A 541 -9.16 -12.17 27.44
C THR A 541 -8.88 -13.56 26.88
N ALA A 542 -7.91 -13.64 25.96
CA ALA A 542 -7.45 -14.90 25.40
C ALA A 542 -6.81 -15.80 26.47
N GLU A 543 -6.05 -15.21 27.41
CA GLU A 543 -5.41 -15.94 28.52
C GLU A 543 -6.43 -16.64 29.43
N ALA A 544 -7.52 -15.96 29.81
CA ALA A 544 -8.54 -16.54 30.66
C ALA A 544 -9.29 -17.70 29.97
N LEU A 545 -9.54 -17.58 28.66
CA LEU A 545 -10.15 -18.64 27.85
C LEU A 545 -9.24 -19.88 27.78
N MET A 546 -7.94 -19.66 27.59
CA MET A 546 -6.93 -20.71 27.47
C MET A 546 -6.67 -21.41 28.80
N ALA A 547 -6.61 -20.66 29.90
CA ALA A 547 -6.49 -21.21 31.24
C ALA A 547 -7.66 -22.15 31.55
N PHE A 548 -8.89 -21.75 31.22
CA PHE A 548 -10.08 -22.58 31.42
C PHE A 548 -10.10 -23.86 30.56
N ALA A 549 -9.60 -23.78 29.33
CA ALA A 549 -9.48 -24.95 28.46
C ALA A 549 -8.43 -25.95 28.95
N SER A 550 -7.43 -25.46 29.68
CA SER A 550 -6.27 -26.23 30.14
C SER A 550 -6.40 -26.73 31.58
N SER A 551 -7.22 -26.10 32.42
CA SER A 551 -7.45 -26.52 33.81
C SER A 551 -8.47 -27.67 33.87
N SER A 552 -8.03 -28.81 34.40
CA SER A 552 -8.88 -29.98 34.66
C SER A 552 -9.74 -29.86 35.94
N GLY A 553 -9.69 -28.72 36.65
CA GLY A 553 -10.41 -28.56 37.91
C GLY A 553 -10.27 -27.16 38.50
N GLU A 554 -11.14 -26.25 38.06
CA GLU A 554 -11.80 -25.18 38.84
C GLU A 554 -12.54 -24.29 37.83
N GLU A 555 -13.85 -24.14 38.00
CA GLU A 555 -14.62 -23.21 37.18
C GLU A 555 -14.19 -21.77 37.49
N PRO A 556 -14.06 -20.89 36.49
CA PRO A 556 -13.70 -19.52 36.73
C PRO A 556 -14.77 -18.88 37.62
N MET A 557 -14.37 -18.03 38.57
CA MET A 557 -15.32 -17.43 39.53
C MET A 557 -16.36 -16.50 38.87
N ARG A 558 -16.03 -15.93 37.70
CA ARG A 558 -16.86 -14.99 36.94
C ARG A 558 -18.18 -15.59 36.40
N PRO A 559 -18.22 -16.79 35.78
CA PRO A 559 -19.48 -17.40 35.34
C PRO A 559 -20.47 -17.76 36.45
N ARG A 560 -19.98 -18.06 37.67
CA ARG A 560 -20.85 -18.24 38.85
C ARG A 560 -21.17 -16.93 39.58
N LEU A 561 -20.60 -15.80 39.15
CA LEU A 561 -20.81 -14.52 39.81
C LEU A 561 -22.29 -14.11 39.76
N ALA A 562 -22.97 -14.27 38.63
CA ALA A 562 -24.39 -13.94 38.52
C ALA A 562 -25.27 -14.80 39.45
N GLU A 563 -24.96 -16.09 39.57
CA GLU A 563 -25.66 -17.03 40.48
C GLU A 563 -25.38 -16.72 41.95
N ARG A 564 -24.13 -16.43 42.29
CA ARG A 564 -23.73 -16.00 43.65
C ARG A 564 -24.34 -14.66 44.02
N LEU A 565 -24.40 -13.72 43.09
CA LEU A 565 -25.02 -12.41 43.30
C LEU A 565 -26.55 -12.45 43.29
N ALA A 566 -27.15 -13.51 42.74
CA ALA A 566 -28.59 -13.78 42.79
C ALA A 566 -29.06 -14.28 44.17
N ASP A 567 -28.16 -14.40 45.15
CA ASP A 567 -28.49 -14.79 46.52
C ASP A 567 -29.62 -13.90 47.10
N PRO A 568 -30.67 -14.49 47.72
CA PRO A 568 -31.76 -13.73 48.33
C PRO A 568 -31.33 -12.70 49.37
N ALA A 569 -30.22 -12.93 50.09
CA ALA A 569 -29.66 -11.96 51.03
C ALA A 569 -29.23 -10.66 50.31
N LEU A 570 -28.69 -10.80 49.09
CA LEU A 570 -28.24 -9.68 48.25
C LEU A 570 -29.34 -9.10 47.37
N THR A 571 -30.27 -9.89 46.84
CA THR A 571 -31.32 -9.40 45.93
C THR A 571 -32.62 -9.01 46.62
N GLY A 572 -32.83 -9.47 47.86
CA GLY A 572 -34.03 -9.20 48.65
C GLY A 572 -35.28 -9.94 48.14
N MET A 573 -35.09 -10.90 47.23
CA MET A 573 -36.14 -11.71 46.62
C MET A 573 -35.63 -13.14 46.40
N THR A 574 -36.53 -14.10 46.17
CA THR A 574 -36.09 -15.46 45.88
C THR A 574 -35.42 -15.55 44.50
N ARG A 575 -34.59 -16.58 44.27
CA ARG A 575 -33.99 -16.83 42.94
C ARG A 575 -35.07 -17.01 41.86
N ALA A 576 -36.21 -17.62 42.21
CA ALA A 576 -37.35 -17.79 41.31
C ALA A 576 -38.02 -16.45 40.95
N ASP A 577 -38.21 -15.56 41.93
CA ASP A 577 -38.76 -14.23 41.68
C ASP A 577 -37.84 -13.36 40.82
N LEU A 578 -36.52 -13.45 41.05
CA LEU A 578 -35.51 -12.79 40.23
C LEU A 578 -35.52 -13.33 38.80
N ALA A 579 -35.64 -14.63 38.62
CA ALA A 579 -35.76 -15.25 37.30
C ALA A 579 -37.03 -14.77 36.59
N ALA A 580 -38.19 -14.78 37.25
CA ALA A 580 -39.45 -14.30 36.70
C ALA A 580 -39.45 -12.78 36.41
N LEU A 581 -38.72 -11.98 37.19
CA LEU A 581 -38.50 -10.57 36.93
C LEU A 581 -37.62 -10.36 35.69
N THR A 582 -36.53 -11.14 35.59
CA THR A 582 -35.61 -11.11 34.45
C THR A 582 -36.33 -11.53 33.17
N GLU A 583 -37.13 -12.59 33.20
CA GLU A 583 -37.92 -13.08 32.07
C GLU A 583 -38.93 -12.04 31.54
N ARG A 584 -39.51 -11.23 32.43
CA ARG A 584 -40.40 -10.12 32.04
C ARG A 584 -39.65 -8.94 31.42
N ILE A 585 -38.47 -8.61 31.93
CA ILE A 585 -37.74 -7.39 31.56
C ILE A 585 -36.87 -7.58 30.31
N VAL A 586 -36.21 -8.73 30.17
CA VAL A 586 -35.25 -9.01 29.09
C VAL A 586 -35.87 -8.87 27.69
N PRO A 587 -37.08 -9.40 27.39
CA PRO A 587 -37.70 -9.23 26.08
C PRO A 587 -37.97 -7.75 25.73
N VAL A 588 -38.37 -6.95 26.73
CA VAL A 588 -38.64 -5.52 26.55
C VAL A 588 -37.34 -4.73 26.33
N LEU A 589 -36.27 -5.08 27.06
CA LEU A 589 -34.92 -4.54 26.82
C LEU A 589 -34.44 -4.84 25.40
N ALA A 590 -34.57 -6.09 24.96
CA ALA A 590 -34.17 -6.52 23.62
C ALA A 590 -34.97 -5.76 22.54
N ALA A 591 -36.27 -5.62 22.72
CA ALA A 591 -37.14 -4.87 21.81
C ALA A 591 -36.77 -3.37 21.74
N ARG A 592 -36.46 -2.73 22.88
CA ARG A 592 -36.01 -1.32 22.92
C ARG A 592 -34.66 -1.14 22.22
N ALA A 593 -33.70 -2.04 22.48
CA ALA A 593 -32.40 -2.00 21.84
C ALA A 593 -32.51 -2.19 20.32
N GLU A 594 -33.39 -3.08 19.86
CA GLU A 594 -33.62 -3.28 18.44
C GLU A 594 -34.35 -2.10 17.78
N ARG A 595 -35.35 -1.48 18.44
CA ARG A 595 -35.98 -0.24 17.94
C ARG A 595 -34.97 0.88 17.76
N HIS A 596 -34.03 1.05 18.70
CA HIS A 596 -32.97 2.05 18.58
C HIS A 596 -32.05 1.75 17.38
N ARG A 597 -31.63 0.49 17.22
CA ARG A 597 -30.82 0.05 16.09
C ARG A 597 -31.56 0.19 14.76
N HIS A 598 -32.85 -0.13 14.71
CA HIS A 598 -33.71 0.05 13.54
C HIS A 598 -33.76 1.52 13.12
N ARG A 599 -33.95 2.44 14.08
CA ARG A 599 -33.91 3.90 13.80
C ARG A 599 -32.56 4.35 13.24
N LEU A 600 -31.45 3.86 13.80
CA LEU A 600 -30.10 4.20 13.30
C LEU A 600 -29.81 3.59 11.92
N ARG A 601 -30.36 2.41 11.63
CA ARG A 601 -30.18 1.72 10.34
C ARG A 601 -31.13 2.22 9.25
N GLY A 602 -32.26 2.85 9.61
CA GLY A 602 -33.24 3.38 8.67
C GLY A 602 -34.14 2.32 8.01
N GLY A 603 -34.20 1.09 8.54
CA GLY A 603 -35.03 0.02 8.00
C GLY A 603 -34.87 -1.35 8.67
N GLU A 604 -35.62 -2.31 8.16
CA GLU A 604 -35.67 -3.70 8.63
C GLU A 604 -34.31 -4.41 8.47
N ARG A 605 -34.10 -5.41 9.32
CA ARG A 605 -32.85 -6.16 9.31
C ARG A 605 -32.82 -7.14 8.13
N LEU A 606 -31.85 -6.98 7.23
CA LEU A 606 -31.60 -7.97 6.17
C LEU A 606 -31.23 -9.34 6.79
N PRO A 607 -31.77 -10.45 6.28
CA PRO A 607 -31.34 -11.80 6.66
C PRO A 607 -29.83 -11.94 6.51
N GLY A 608 -29.14 -12.45 7.53
CA GLY A 608 -27.68 -12.60 7.53
C GLY A 608 -26.87 -11.34 7.91
N ALA A 609 -27.49 -10.18 8.14
CA ALA A 609 -26.77 -8.98 8.59
C ALA A 609 -26.09 -9.19 9.96
N ARG A 610 -24.83 -8.76 10.08
CA ARG A 610 -23.92 -8.86 11.24
C ARG A 610 -24.64 -8.51 12.55
N GLY A 611 -25.19 -9.53 13.22
CA GLY A 611 -25.56 -9.46 14.62
C GLY A 611 -24.29 -9.69 15.43
N GLY A 612 -23.71 -8.63 16.00
CA GLY A 612 -22.74 -8.78 17.07
C GLY A 612 -23.42 -9.52 18.21
N VAL A 613 -23.00 -10.76 18.48
CA VAL A 613 -23.52 -11.59 19.58
C VAL A 613 -23.02 -11.03 20.92
N PHE A 614 -21.91 -10.29 20.89
CA PHE A 614 -21.29 -9.58 22.02
C PHE A 614 -21.33 -8.08 21.80
N MET A 615 -22.49 -7.45 21.99
CA MET A 615 -22.54 -5.98 22.05
C MET A 615 -22.53 -5.47 23.49
N GLN A 616 -22.79 -6.34 24.47
CA GLN A 616 -22.90 -5.95 25.87
C GLN A 616 -21.82 -6.67 26.70
N LYS A 617 -21.06 -5.89 27.47
CA LYS A 617 -19.99 -6.39 28.36
C LYS A 617 -20.53 -7.24 29.52
N ILE A 618 -21.83 -7.13 29.81
CA ILE A 618 -22.63 -7.93 30.75
C ILE A 618 -23.94 -8.31 30.05
N THR A 619 -24.49 -9.49 30.31
CA THR A 619 -25.77 -10.02 29.82
C THR A 619 -26.95 -9.14 30.26
N ASP A 620 -28.08 -9.19 29.55
CA ASP A 620 -29.29 -8.47 30.00
C ASP A 620 -29.74 -8.94 31.40
N ALA A 621 -29.53 -10.21 31.76
CA ALA A 621 -29.76 -10.73 33.11
C ALA A 621 -28.82 -10.08 34.16
N GLU A 622 -27.53 -9.99 33.88
CA GLU A 622 -26.57 -9.28 34.74
C GLU A 622 -26.87 -7.78 34.84
N ARG A 623 -27.43 -7.16 33.78
CA ARG A 623 -27.89 -5.77 33.84
C ARG A 623 -29.09 -5.60 34.77
N VAL A 624 -30.03 -6.54 34.76
CA VAL A 624 -31.14 -6.60 35.72
C VAL A 624 -30.59 -6.76 37.14
N LEU A 625 -29.71 -7.75 37.34
CA LEU A 625 -29.10 -8.02 38.63
C LEU A 625 -28.31 -6.82 39.17
N ALA A 626 -27.42 -6.21 38.37
CA ALA A 626 -26.67 -5.02 38.75
C ALA A 626 -27.60 -3.85 39.14
N THR A 627 -28.75 -3.73 38.47
CA THR A 627 -29.74 -2.68 38.76
C THR A 627 -30.52 -2.97 40.05
N VAL A 628 -30.87 -4.23 40.30
CA VAL A 628 -31.47 -4.67 41.57
C VAL A 628 -30.50 -4.41 42.73
N LEU A 629 -29.24 -4.83 42.61
CA LEU A 629 -28.23 -4.62 43.64
C LEU A 629 -27.97 -3.13 43.92
N HIS A 630 -27.94 -2.30 42.86
CA HIS A 630 -27.79 -0.86 43.01
C HIS A 630 -28.99 -0.21 43.71
N ARG A 631 -30.22 -0.59 43.34
CA ARG A 631 -31.45 -0.05 43.94
C ARG A 631 -31.61 -0.43 45.40
N ARG A 632 -31.10 -1.60 45.80
CA ARG A 632 -31.01 -1.98 47.22
C ARG A 632 -29.92 -1.23 48.00
N GLY A 633 -29.02 -0.52 47.33
CA GLY A 633 -27.98 0.27 48.00
C GLY A 633 -26.74 -0.52 48.42
N LEU A 634 -26.50 -1.70 47.84
CA LEU A 634 -25.39 -2.60 48.22
C LEU A 634 -24.01 -2.07 47.84
N GLY A 635 -23.91 -1.17 46.85
CA GLY A 635 -22.64 -0.65 46.37
C GLY A 635 -22.78 0.56 45.46
N THR A 636 -21.68 1.27 45.26
CA THR A 636 -21.62 2.40 44.30
C THR A 636 -21.51 1.90 42.86
N HIS A 637 -21.58 2.82 41.89
CA HIS A 637 -21.26 2.50 40.49
C HIS A 637 -19.87 1.89 40.33
N ASP A 638 -18.90 2.32 41.14
CA ASP A 638 -17.51 1.87 41.07
C ASP A 638 -17.38 0.47 41.70
N THR A 639 -18.03 0.23 42.84
CA THR A 639 -18.12 -1.10 43.48
C THR A 639 -18.74 -2.13 42.54
N LEU A 640 -19.84 -1.78 41.86
CA LEU A 640 -20.49 -2.68 40.89
C LEU A 640 -19.67 -2.83 39.60
N ALA A 641 -18.94 -1.79 39.18
CA ALA A 641 -18.09 -1.87 38.00
C ALA A 641 -16.91 -2.82 38.23
N GLU A 642 -16.30 -2.73 39.42
CA GLU A 642 -15.30 -3.67 39.89
C GLU A 642 -15.87 -5.10 39.97
N LEU A 643 -17.03 -5.26 40.61
CA LEU A 643 -17.69 -6.55 40.80
C LEU A 643 -17.98 -7.28 39.49
N PHE A 644 -18.50 -6.59 38.47
CA PHE A 644 -18.80 -7.17 37.16
C PHE A 644 -17.62 -7.13 36.18
N GLU A 645 -16.45 -6.63 36.60
CA GLU A 645 -15.26 -6.41 35.77
C GLU A 645 -15.57 -5.63 34.48
N VAL A 646 -16.32 -4.53 34.63
CA VAL A 646 -16.67 -3.61 33.54
C VAL A 646 -16.38 -2.16 33.93
N SER A 647 -16.52 -1.22 32.98
CA SER A 647 -16.31 0.19 33.33
C SER A 647 -17.52 0.77 34.08
N ARG A 648 -17.27 1.77 34.93
CA ARG A 648 -18.31 2.59 35.57
C ARG A 648 -19.40 3.05 34.59
N ARG A 649 -18.99 3.42 33.36
CA ARG A 649 -19.91 3.83 32.28
C ARG A 649 -20.84 2.70 31.84
N THR A 650 -20.36 1.46 31.82
CA THR A 650 -21.18 0.28 31.47
C THR A 650 -22.26 0.04 32.52
N ILE A 651 -21.91 0.08 33.81
CA ILE A 651 -22.89 0.00 34.90
C ILE A 651 -23.89 1.15 34.84
N GLY A 652 -23.42 2.39 34.71
CA GLY A 652 -24.31 3.56 34.57
C GLY A 652 -25.21 3.52 33.34
N GLY A 653 -24.82 2.79 32.28
CA GLY A 653 -25.68 2.49 31.14
C GLY A 653 -26.77 1.46 31.47
N ALA A 654 -26.39 0.35 32.12
CA ALA A 654 -27.33 -0.67 32.59
C ALA A 654 -28.41 -0.09 33.50
N LEU A 655 -28.03 0.70 34.50
CA LEU A 655 -28.96 1.32 35.45
C LEU A 655 -29.98 2.25 34.77
N ARG A 656 -29.54 3.04 33.78
CA ARG A 656 -30.42 3.95 33.03
C ARG A 656 -31.39 3.22 32.11
N GLU A 657 -30.98 2.09 31.53
CA GLU A 657 -31.82 1.32 30.61
C GLU A 657 -32.82 0.43 31.36
N VAL A 658 -32.39 -0.20 32.45
CA VAL A 658 -33.19 -1.16 33.21
C VAL A 658 -34.03 -0.52 34.31
N GLY A 659 -33.55 0.56 34.94
CA GLY A 659 -34.26 1.23 36.04
C GLY A 659 -35.72 1.55 35.71
N PRO A 660 -36.02 2.26 34.59
CA PRO A 660 -37.40 2.57 34.21
C PRO A 660 -38.27 1.33 33.94
N LEU A 661 -37.67 0.20 33.55
CA LEU A 661 -38.40 -1.05 33.35
C LEU A 661 -38.75 -1.72 34.68
N LEU A 662 -37.85 -1.66 35.65
CA LEU A 662 -38.14 -2.13 37.02
C LEU A 662 -39.30 -1.33 37.63
N ASP A 663 -39.32 0.00 37.44
CA ASP A 663 -40.45 0.85 37.88
C ASP A 663 -41.77 0.43 37.24
N GLN A 664 -41.76 0.13 35.93
CA GLN A 664 -42.93 -0.33 35.18
C GLN A 664 -43.44 -1.70 35.64
N THR A 665 -42.55 -2.57 36.14
CA THR A 665 -42.93 -3.86 36.72
C THR A 665 -43.44 -3.77 38.16
N GLY A 666 -43.45 -2.57 38.76
CA GLY A 666 -43.84 -2.36 40.16
C GLY A 666 -42.79 -2.86 41.16
N TYR A 667 -41.54 -3.02 40.73
CA TYR A 667 -40.47 -3.48 41.63
C TYR A 667 -40.09 -2.38 42.64
N ALA A 668 -40.42 -2.61 43.91
CA ALA A 668 -39.98 -1.80 45.03
C ALA A 668 -38.78 -2.47 45.73
N ALA A 669 -37.62 -1.84 45.70
CA ALA A 669 -36.42 -2.38 46.33
C ALA A 669 -36.46 -2.18 47.86
N THR A 670 -36.33 -3.26 48.61
CA THR A 670 -36.07 -3.19 50.06
C THR A 670 -34.60 -2.80 50.27
N PRO A 671 -34.29 -1.72 51.01
CA PRO A 671 -32.90 -1.34 51.27
C PRO A 671 -32.10 -2.49 51.91
N ALA A 672 -30.86 -2.67 51.47
CA ALA A 672 -29.95 -3.65 52.07
C ALA A 672 -29.47 -3.15 53.43
N ALA A 673 -29.31 -4.07 54.38
CA ALA A 673 -28.84 -3.76 55.73
C ALA A 673 -27.35 -3.35 55.77
N THR A 674 -26.59 -3.73 54.75
CA THR A 674 -25.14 -3.47 54.68
C THR A 674 -24.78 -2.94 53.30
N ARG A 675 -23.91 -1.93 53.28
CA ARG A 675 -23.36 -1.33 52.06
C ARG A 675 -21.87 -1.68 52.00
N PHE A 676 -21.45 -2.22 50.85
CA PHE A 676 -20.07 -2.65 50.63
C PHE A 676 -19.27 -1.56 49.91
N THR A 677 -18.00 -1.42 50.26
CA THR A 677 -17.11 -0.41 49.64
C THR A 677 -16.31 -0.99 48.49
N THR A 678 -15.94 -2.27 48.57
CA THR A 678 -15.19 -3.00 47.52
C THR A 678 -15.93 -4.25 47.05
N ALA A 679 -15.61 -4.72 45.84
CA ALA A 679 -16.14 -5.99 45.34
C ALA A 679 -15.71 -7.20 46.19
N ALA A 680 -14.49 -7.17 46.72
CA ALA A 680 -13.93 -8.23 47.56
C ALA A 680 -14.71 -8.42 48.88
N GLU A 681 -15.08 -7.33 49.56
CA GLU A 681 -15.91 -7.37 50.78
C GLU A 681 -17.27 -8.00 50.53
N LEU A 682 -17.92 -7.64 49.41
CA LEU A 682 -19.22 -8.19 49.04
C LEU A 682 -19.10 -9.68 48.75
N LEU A 683 -18.10 -10.11 48.00
CA LEU A 683 -17.89 -11.53 47.67
C LEU A 683 -17.52 -12.38 48.88
N ALA A 684 -16.87 -11.80 49.88
CA ALA A 684 -16.54 -12.46 51.15
C ALA A 684 -17.75 -12.61 52.08
N SER A 685 -18.77 -11.76 51.95
CA SER A 685 -20.02 -11.86 52.73
C SER A 685 -20.96 -12.98 52.30
N LEU A 686 -20.71 -13.59 51.14
CA LEU A 686 -21.52 -14.68 50.60
C LEU A 686 -21.05 -16.03 51.14
N PRO A 687 -21.96 -16.97 51.45
CA PRO A 687 -21.58 -18.29 51.90
C PRO A 687 -20.67 -18.99 50.87
N THR A 688 -19.69 -19.74 51.37
CA THR A 688 -18.78 -20.54 50.56
C THR A 688 -19.58 -21.67 49.90
N PRO A 689 -19.39 -21.95 48.59
CA PRO A 689 -20.20 -22.96 47.90
C PRO A 689 -20.01 -24.34 48.57
N SER A 690 -21.11 -24.97 48.99
CA SER A 690 -21.12 -26.35 49.46
C SER A 690 -21.12 -27.30 48.25
N ALA A 691 -20.51 -28.49 48.40
CA ALA A 691 -20.43 -29.49 47.34
C ALA A 691 -21.80 -30.04 46.88
N ASP A 692 -22.88 -29.79 47.62
CA ASP A 692 -24.24 -30.25 47.30
C ASP A 692 -25.00 -29.35 46.30
N ASP A 693 -24.48 -28.18 45.93
CA ASP A 693 -25.08 -27.28 44.92
C ASP A 693 -24.65 -27.66 43.48
N ILE A 694 -24.00 -28.82 43.31
CA ILE A 694 -23.43 -29.31 42.03
C ILE A 694 -24.43 -30.13 41.20
N ASP A 695 -25.54 -30.59 41.79
CA ASP A 695 -26.56 -31.34 41.06
C ASP A 695 -27.84 -30.52 40.85
N THR A 696 -28.13 -30.24 39.58
CA THR A 696 -29.41 -30.45 38.85
C THR A 696 -29.80 -29.23 37.99
N PRO A 697 -29.76 -29.34 36.65
CA PRO A 697 -30.78 -28.76 35.79
C PRO A 697 -31.80 -29.86 35.47
N THR A 698 -32.98 -29.76 36.08
CA THR A 698 -34.12 -30.62 35.75
C THR A 698 -34.67 -30.17 34.39
N SER A 699 -34.57 -31.08 33.42
CA SER A 699 -35.32 -31.25 32.16
C SER A 699 -35.55 -30.07 31.22
#